data_AF-A0A9D8MP33-F1
#
_entry.id   AF-A0A9D8MP33-F1
#
_cell.length_a   1.000
_cell.length_b   1.000
_cell.length_c   1.000
_cell.angle_alpha   90.00
_cell.angle_beta   90.00
_cell.angle_gamma   90.00
#
_symmetry.space_group_name_H-M   'P 1'
#
loop_
_entity.id
_entity.type
_entity.pdbx_description
1 polymer ?
#
loop_
_entity_poly.entity_id
_entity_poly.type
_entity_poly.pdbx_seq_one_letter_code
_entity_poly.pdbx_strand_id
1 'polypeptide(L)'
;MNNFHTFTPLWRQDLKAGGYPVVSANGPQVSKLRASDTYTNDHNFVDGICRECVDFFYEENYMTPDADGYYLISTPEQMMWFCVFACHFHQDANAKLVADIDMSGITDYYGIGNYENEGGEDYAYRGTFNGQGHVVSNLTAYREDPLETGFFGRASHANISNLGFTGDITITNTKGIRCGVLGGEIETCSVNNVFVRANSITYNTTNSQTGPFGGETAWSTFSNSYTTEATFSGGMGTFNNCFNNANGDVNAMAPTGELCAMLGVGWYQNIDNGQPVDDYPTLDASHGIVYLTCDGSHFSNNSGHNYQNGICQNCSEYEEPGFDTQLNAYTIGNLGQMIRFSEIVNTQNQSANGSLICDIDMQNSEAFSPIGLNNDGDQTTPFSGTFYGNNHVVRNLYVKTNCEGGLFSRLRGGKIYNLGVENAYIESTANLRCGAIVGEHHDNAWMYNCYANGNIQFVTSHSQTNALCGEAHGGHFVNCYTTLPKIACDLPNGGSVENCYEGVTESFASTGELCCKLGDAFRQTLGEDIYPVLDKTHSYVKEISEAGYATMYVPDAVLIPEGVSVFTGEYEETWLKLNRVQKVIPAAEPVVLKATPGFYAFKPGIPDKEDNIIISALFGDYISHMENGVDLAAAGLLHSSEIPGIDVVFWGGTESPTFWNDAAWLYQGSSMTISSFFSSFTKVVFDFEEETASLTNTDITFSSGQFNFQTMTWTGEATRSLTLSVTGRRVQLSLKGFTVCDPGVTPANIAGNVLKGAAEDIEAAGKYVLAKPDGEQVGFYLAETGTIKAGKAYLEVPEGTEAKAFFFGPDDPTGLEAIDNEQLTIDNKIYNLAGQRLGKMQKGINIVNGKKVFVK
;
A
#
# COMPACT_ATOMS: atom_id res chain seq x y z
N MET A 1 2.39 -41.02 41.27
CA MET A 1 2.36 -40.88 42.74
C MET A 1 1.11 -40.09 43.05
N ASN A 2 0.14 -40.77 43.66
CA ASN A 2 -1.20 -40.28 43.95
C ASN A 2 -1.15 -39.33 45.15
N ASN A 3 -1.90 -38.23 45.11
CA ASN A 3 -2.51 -37.57 46.27
C ASN A 3 -3.62 -36.64 45.78
N PHE A 4 -4.74 -37.23 45.36
CA PHE A 4 -6.02 -36.52 45.22
C PHE A 4 -6.85 -36.86 46.45
N HIS A 5 -7.11 -35.85 47.28
CA HIS A 5 -8.07 -35.95 48.36
C HIS A 5 -9.46 -35.67 47.79
N THR A 6 -10.21 -36.72 47.50
CA THR A 6 -11.67 -36.66 47.41
C THR A 6 -12.22 -36.50 48.82
N PHE A 7 -13.06 -35.49 49.06
CA PHE A 7 -13.81 -35.37 50.31
C PHE A 7 -15.31 -35.29 50.03
N THR A 8 -16.03 -36.24 50.61
CA THR A 8 -17.49 -36.32 50.71
C THR A 8 -18.02 -35.30 51.74
N PRO A 9 -19.25 -34.77 51.56
CA PRO A 9 -19.79 -33.75 52.43
C PRO A 9 -20.21 -34.36 53.78
N LEU A 10 -19.57 -33.94 54.86
CA LEU A 10 -20.01 -34.23 56.22
C LEU A 10 -21.03 -33.18 56.65
N TRP A 11 -22.26 -33.66 56.85
CA TRP A 11 -23.40 -32.93 57.40
C TRP A 11 -23.09 -32.18 58.69
N ARG A 12 -23.55 -30.93 58.77
CA ARG A 12 -23.68 -30.14 60.00
C ARG A 12 -24.91 -30.64 60.78
N GLN A 13 -24.67 -31.48 61.78
CA GLN A 13 -25.62 -31.72 62.88
C GLN A 13 -25.33 -30.70 63.99
N ASP A 14 -26.41 -30.13 64.54
CA ASP A 14 -26.48 -29.33 65.76
C ASP A 14 -25.97 -27.88 65.75
N LEU A 15 -26.81 -26.97 65.24
CA LEU A 15 -27.08 -25.72 65.96
C LEU A 15 -28.59 -25.53 66.10
N LYS A 16 -29.12 -25.97 67.24
CA LYS A 16 -30.49 -25.71 67.68
C LYS A 16 -30.64 -24.24 68.07
N ALA A 17 -31.73 -23.65 67.59
CA ALA A 17 -32.62 -22.69 68.27
C ALA A 17 -32.02 -21.75 69.33
N GLY A 18 -32.01 -20.45 68.99
CA GLY A 18 -32.16 -19.38 69.98
C GLY A 18 -31.08 -18.30 69.94
N GLY A 19 -31.42 -17.14 69.37
CA GLY A 19 -30.75 -15.87 69.64
C GLY A 19 -30.20 -15.14 68.42
N TYR A 20 -31.07 -14.49 67.63
CA TYR A 20 -30.62 -13.37 66.80
C TYR A 20 -30.48 -12.13 67.69
N PRO A 21 -29.35 -11.41 67.69
CA PRO A 21 -29.32 -10.08 68.28
C PRO A 21 -30.07 -9.12 67.35
N VAL A 22 -31.17 -8.56 67.87
CA VAL A 22 -31.88 -7.44 67.27
C VAL A 22 -30.95 -6.23 67.21
N VAL A 23 -30.66 -5.71 66.01
CA VAL A 23 -30.10 -4.37 65.84
C VAL A 23 -31.21 -3.45 65.37
N SER A 24 -31.57 -2.49 66.22
CA SER A 24 -32.62 -1.50 66.00
C SER A 24 -32.27 -0.50 64.89
N ALA A 25 -33.31 -0.07 64.17
CA ALA A 25 -33.28 1.02 63.20
C ALA A 25 -32.74 2.34 63.78
N ASN A 26 -31.64 2.82 63.18
CA ASN A 26 -31.18 4.21 62.98
C ASN A 26 -29.64 4.18 62.91
N GLY A 27 -29.08 4.54 61.74
CA GLY A 27 -27.63 4.48 61.46
C GLY A 27 -26.75 5.24 62.46
N PRO A 28 -25.43 4.97 62.49
CA PRO A 28 -24.58 5.10 61.30
C PRO A 28 -23.56 3.98 61.07
N GLN A 29 -23.12 3.83 59.82
CA GLN A 29 -21.81 3.31 59.37
C GLN A 29 -21.37 1.99 60.01
N VAL A 30 -21.56 0.87 59.30
CA VAL A 30 -20.84 -0.37 59.61
C VAL A 30 -19.36 -0.09 59.39
N SER A 31 -18.64 -0.01 60.50
CA SER A 31 -17.20 0.17 60.57
C SER A 31 -16.49 -0.91 59.77
N LYS A 32 -15.56 -0.48 58.90
CA LYS A 32 -14.43 -1.29 58.43
C LYS A 32 -13.88 -2.13 59.58
N LEU A 33 -14.05 -3.45 59.53
CA LEU A 33 -13.13 -4.33 60.24
C LEU A 33 -11.83 -4.32 59.45
N ARG A 34 -10.98 -3.34 59.79
CA ARG A 34 -9.57 -3.36 59.41
C ARG A 34 -8.95 -4.60 60.01
N ALA A 35 -8.03 -5.21 59.26
CA ALA A 35 -7.06 -6.17 59.78
C ALA A 35 -6.21 -5.54 60.90
N SER A 36 -6.76 -5.41 62.10
CA SER A 36 -6.02 -5.08 63.33
C SER A 36 -6.75 -5.42 64.63
N ASP A 37 -7.96 -5.98 64.59
CA ASP A 37 -8.57 -6.53 65.81
C ASP A 37 -8.11 -7.98 66.00
N THR A 38 -7.42 -8.20 67.11
CA THR A 38 -6.85 -9.49 67.52
C THR A 38 -7.95 -10.53 67.79
N TYR A 39 -8.51 -11.09 66.74
CA TYR A 39 -8.87 -12.51 66.66
C TYR A 39 -7.74 -13.20 65.90
N THR A 40 -7.34 -14.38 66.34
CA THR A 40 -6.25 -15.13 65.71
C THR A 40 -6.53 -15.37 64.23
N ASN A 41 -5.46 -15.23 63.46
CA ASN A 41 -5.39 -15.23 62.01
C ASN A 41 -5.50 -16.68 61.47
N ASP A 42 -6.63 -17.35 61.70
CA ASP A 42 -6.85 -18.76 61.33
C ASP A 42 -7.69 -18.90 60.05
N HIS A 43 -7.42 -18.10 59.02
CA HIS A 43 -7.97 -18.32 57.67
C HIS A 43 -6.90 -18.92 56.76
N ASN A 44 -7.15 -20.13 56.26
CA ASN A 44 -6.26 -20.81 55.32
C ASN A 44 -6.64 -20.46 53.88
N PHE A 45 -6.06 -19.38 53.36
CA PHE A 45 -6.27 -18.96 51.97
C PHE A 45 -5.41 -19.79 51.01
N VAL A 46 -6.05 -20.34 49.98
CA VAL A 46 -5.39 -21.00 48.86
C VAL A 46 -6.06 -20.48 47.59
N ASP A 47 -5.26 -19.91 46.70
CA ASP A 47 -5.70 -19.22 45.48
C ASP A 47 -6.66 -18.06 45.75
N GLY A 48 -6.40 -17.32 46.83
CA GLY A 48 -7.18 -16.14 47.23
C GLY A 48 -8.51 -16.44 47.92
N ILE A 49 -8.88 -17.72 48.11
CA ILE A 49 -10.13 -18.13 48.77
C ILE A 49 -9.83 -18.89 50.06
N CYS A 50 -10.59 -18.61 51.14
CA CYS A 50 -10.44 -19.32 52.40
C CYS A 50 -10.99 -20.75 52.32
N ARG A 51 -10.14 -21.75 52.53
CA ARG A 51 -10.49 -23.19 52.45
C ARG A 51 -11.28 -23.70 53.66
N GLU A 52 -11.32 -22.95 54.75
CA GLU A 52 -12.04 -23.33 55.98
C GLU A 52 -13.37 -22.59 56.14
N CYS A 53 -13.52 -21.45 55.47
CA CYS A 53 -14.70 -20.61 55.50
C CYS A 53 -15.23 -20.47 54.07
N VAL A 54 -15.69 -21.59 53.54
CA VAL A 54 -15.95 -21.83 52.11
C VAL A 54 -17.04 -20.92 51.50
N ASP A 55 -17.72 -20.11 52.32
CA ASP A 55 -18.83 -19.28 51.86
C ASP A 55 -18.63 -17.76 51.98
N PHE A 56 -17.59 -17.23 52.66
CA PHE A 56 -17.61 -15.78 53.02
C PHE A 56 -16.27 -15.03 53.11
N PHE A 57 -15.12 -15.64 52.78
CA PHE A 57 -13.83 -14.92 52.90
C PHE A 57 -12.91 -15.11 51.69
N TYR A 58 -12.51 -13.97 51.12
CA TYR A 58 -11.53 -13.84 50.04
C TYR A 58 -10.37 -12.93 50.47
N GLU A 59 -9.22 -13.10 49.84
CA GLU A 59 -8.10 -12.18 49.97
C GLU A 59 -8.29 -11.01 48.98
N GLU A 60 -8.61 -9.81 49.51
CA GLU A 60 -8.92 -8.61 48.72
C GLU A 60 -7.81 -8.22 47.73
N ASN A 61 -6.55 -8.55 48.03
CA ASN A 61 -5.39 -8.20 47.20
C ASN A 61 -4.90 -9.33 46.27
N TYR A 62 -5.63 -10.46 46.18
CA TYR A 62 -5.22 -11.59 45.34
C TYR A 62 -5.22 -11.23 43.85
N MET A 63 -6.22 -10.45 43.41
CA MET A 63 -6.26 -9.86 42.08
C MET A 63 -6.45 -8.35 42.18
N THR A 64 -5.89 -7.62 41.22
CA THR A 64 -6.07 -6.18 41.07
C THR A 64 -6.54 -5.87 39.65
N PRO A 65 -7.40 -4.87 39.44
CA PRO A 65 -7.85 -4.51 38.11
C PRO A 65 -6.71 -3.90 37.27
N ASP A 66 -6.84 -3.99 35.95
CA ASP A 66 -5.96 -3.32 34.99
C ASP A 66 -6.18 -1.78 34.96
N ALA A 67 -5.47 -1.09 34.07
CA ALA A 67 -5.57 0.37 33.93
C ALA A 67 -6.98 0.86 33.54
N ASP A 68 -7.78 0.01 32.92
CA ASP A 68 -9.15 0.30 32.49
C ASP A 68 -10.19 -0.16 33.53
N GLY A 69 -9.75 -0.68 34.67
CA GLY A 69 -10.63 -1.13 35.76
C GLY A 69 -11.16 -2.56 35.62
N TYR A 70 -10.55 -3.41 34.79
CA TYR A 70 -10.96 -4.79 34.57
C TYR A 70 -10.08 -5.80 35.33
N TYR A 71 -10.72 -6.76 36.00
CA TYR A 71 -10.05 -7.95 36.52
C TYR A 71 -9.81 -8.95 35.38
N LEU A 72 -8.55 -9.29 35.12
CA LEU A 72 -8.17 -10.22 34.05
C LEU A 72 -8.14 -11.66 34.59
N ILE A 73 -9.00 -12.51 34.04
CA ILE A 73 -9.21 -13.90 34.48
C ILE A 73 -8.62 -14.85 33.43
N SER A 74 -7.71 -15.72 33.86
CA SER A 74 -7.00 -16.68 32.99
C SER A 74 -7.02 -18.12 33.50
N THR A 75 -7.58 -18.36 34.68
CA THR A 75 -7.59 -19.66 35.35
C THR A 75 -8.92 -19.89 36.08
N PRO A 76 -9.35 -21.15 36.30
CA PRO A 76 -10.55 -21.46 37.07
C PRO A 76 -10.47 -20.97 38.53
N GLU A 77 -9.29 -20.92 39.14
CA GLU A 77 -9.12 -20.41 40.50
C GLU A 77 -9.34 -18.89 40.58
N GLN A 78 -8.86 -18.13 39.60
CA GLN A 78 -9.15 -16.69 39.49
C GLN A 78 -10.64 -16.44 39.25
N MET A 79 -11.30 -17.32 38.49
CA MET A 79 -12.76 -17.27 38.30
C MET A 79 -13.51 -17.46 39.62
N MET A 80 -13.11 -18.47 40.40
CA MET A 80 -13.67 -18.71 41.74
C MET A 80 -13.45 -17.49 42.66
N TRP A 81 -12.26 -16.87 42.63
CA TRP A 81 -12.00 -15.69 43.44
C TRP A 81 -12.91 -14.52 43.04
N PHE A 82 -13.04 -14.26 41.73
CA PHE A 82 -13.89 -13.17 41.22
C PHE A 82 -15.36 -13.38 41.60
N CYS A 83 -15.82 -14.62 41.60
CA CYS A 83 -17.14 -15.01 42.08
C CYS A 83 -17.39 -14.57 43.53
N VAL A 84 -16.48 -14.90 44.46
CA VAL A 84 -16.60 -14.43 45.86
C VAL A 84 -16.55 -12.91 45.92
N PHE A 85 -15.58 -12.31 45.24
CA PHE A 85 -15.30 -10.88 45.29
C PHE A 85 -16.52 -10.06 44.87
N ALA A 86 -17.12 -10.37 43.72
CA ALA A 86 -18.28 -9.66 43.20
C ALA A 86 -19.52 -9.79 44.10
N CYS A 87 -19.68 -10.92 44.79
CA CYS A 87 -20.79 -11.16 45.72
C CYS A 87 -20.68 -10.36 47.03
N HIS A 88 -19.49 -9.85 47.40
CA HIS A 88 -19.26 -9.14 48.67
C HIS A 88 -19.08 -7.63 48.47
N PHE A 89 -20.14 -6.95 47.99
CA PHE A 89 -20.19 -5.49 47.79
C PHE A 89 -19.33 -4.93 46.65
N HIS A 90 -18.84 -5.76 45.72
CA HIS A 90 -18.15 -5.34 44.48
C HIS A 90 -18.95 -5.73 43.23
N GLN A 91 -20.27 -5.57 43.28
CA GLN A 91 -21.20 -6.01 42.24
C GLN A 91 -20.98 -5.33 40.89
N ASP A 92 -20.41 -4.14 40.88
CA ASP A 92 -20.08 -3.33 39.70
C ASP A 92 -18.65 -3.57 39.18
N ALA A 93 -17.90 -4.50 39.77
CA ALA A 93 -16.56 -4.86 39.30
C ALA A 93 -16.60 -5.38 37.85
N ASN A 94 -15.69 -4.89 37.01
CA ASN A 94 -15.60 -5.34 35.62
C ASN A 94 -14.60 -6.48 35.48
N ALA A 95 -14.89 -7.46 34.62
CA ALA A 95 -13.98 -8.57 34.35
C ALA A 95 -13.80 -8.83 32.85
N LYS A 96 -12.62 -9.34 32.51
CA LYS A 96 -12.26 -9.82 31.18
C LYS A 96 -11.68 -11.22 31.30
N LEU A 97 -12.10 -12.14 30.44
CA LEU A 97 -11.29 -13.35 30.23
C LEU A 97 -10.08 -13.00 29.35
N VAL A 98 -8.95 -13.62 29.63
CA VAL A 98 -7.72 -13.53 28.82
C VAL A 98 -7.16 -14.91 28.44
N ALA A 99 -7.90 -15.96 28.81
CA ALA A 99 -7.70 -17.34 28.39
C ALA A 99 -9.02 -18.10 28.51
N ASP A 100 -9.12 -19.24 27.83
CA ASP A 100 -10.21 -20.18 28.06
C ASP A 100 -10.12 -20.77 29.47
N ILE A 101 -11.28 -20.97 30.09
CA ILE A 101 -11.39 -21.43 31.48
C ILE A 101 -12.01 -22.83 31.49
N ASP A 102 -11.20 -23.84 31.74
CA ASP A 102 -11.68 -25.20 31.99
C ASP A 102 -12.05 -25.37 33.47
N MET A 103 -13.34 -25.56 33.74
CA MET A 103 -13.89 -25.74 35.08
C MET A 103 -13.91 -27.21 35.52
N SER A 104 -13.28 -28.11 34.75
CA SER A 104 -13.17 -29.53 35.11
C SER A 104 -12.60 -29.72 36.52
N GLY A 105 -13.35 -30.43 37.36
CA GLY A 105 -12.95 -30.72 38.74
C GLY A 105 -13.33 -29.65 39.76
N ILE A 106 -13.86 -28.50 39.33
CA ILE A 106 -14.51 -27.52 40.20
C ILE A 106 -15.97 -27.95 40.39
N THR A 107 -16.33 -28.41 41.58
CA THR A 107 -17.68 -28.95 41.88
C THR A 107 -18.51 -28.05 42.79
N ASP A 108 -17.90 -27.01 43.31
CA ASP A 108 -18.42 -26.07 44.32
C ASP A 108 -18.55 -24.65 43.77
N TYR A 109 -18.69 -24.48 42.45
CA TYR A 109 -18.97 -23.18 41.85
C TYR A 109 -20.41 -22.73 42.18
N TYR A 110 -20.57 -21.57 42.84
CA TYR A 110 -21.87 -21.07 43.31
C TYR A 110 -22.47 -19.92 42.48
N GLY A 111 -21.75 -19.43 41.47
CA GLY A 111 -22.26 -18.40 40.54
C GLY A 111 -21.97 -16.95 40.98
N ILE A 112 -21.64 -16.10 40.00
CA ILE A 112 -21.37 -14.68 40.21
C ILE A 112 -22.69 -13.93 40.45
N GLY A 113 -22.78 -13.23 41.58
CA GLY A 113 -23.96 -12.49 42.01
C GLY A 113 -25.00 -13.37 42.73
N ASN A 114 -25.49 -12.88 43.88
CA ASN A 114 -26.46 -13.59 44.73
C ASN A 114 -27.79 -12.85 44.79
N TYR A 115 -28.90 -13.59 44.79
CA TYR A 115 -30.22 -13.02 44.99
C TYR A 115 -31.23 -14.06 45.51
N GLU A 116 -32.08 -13.64 46.46
CA GLU A 116 -33.15 -14.44 47.05
C GLU A 116 -34.52 -13.75 46.89
N ASN A 117 -35.52 -14.46 46.34
CA ASN A 117 -36.84 -13.89 45.98
C ASN A 117 -37.76 -13.56 47.18
N GLU A 118 -37.40 -13.90 48.42
CA GLU A 118 -38.26 -13.71 49.60
C GLU A 118 -37.70 -12.70 50.63
N GLY A 119 -37.14 -11.59 50.14
CA GLY A 119 -36.69 -10.47 50.99
C GLY A 119 -35.33 -10.68 51.66
N GLY A 120 -34.48 -11.52 51.04
CA GLY A 120 -33.09 -11.78 51.44
C GLY A 120 -32.08 -10.81 50.83
N GLU A 121 -30.83 -11.24 50.71
CA GLU A 121 -29.71 -10.45 50.20
C GLU A 121 -29.83 -10.20 48.67
N ASP A 122 -29.75 -8.94 48.24
CA ASP A 122 -29.63 -8.54 46.82
C ASP A 122 -28.19 -8.11 46.54
N TYR A 123 -27.40 -9.06 46.04
CA TYR A 123 -26.03 -8.88 45.59
C TYR A 123 -25.89 -9.28 44.11
N ALA A 124 -26.90 -8.95 43.29
CA ALA A 124 -26.86 -9.19 41.85
C ALA A 124 -25.62 -8.54 41.21
N TYR A 125 -25.01 -9.21 40.24
CA TYR A 125 -23.88 -8.66 39.50
C TYR A 125 -24.33 -7.56 38.53
N ARG A 126 -23.68 -6.39 38.57
CA ARG A 126 -24.01 -5.17 37.83
C ARG A 126 -22.84 -4.64 36.98
N GLY A 127 -21.71 -5.33 36.96
CA GLY A 127 -20.51 -4.94 36.23
C GLY A 127 -20.54 -5.27 34.74
N THR A 128 -19.42 -5.02 34.07
CA THR A 128 -19.18 -5.44 32.67
C THR A 128 -18.33 -6.70 32.65
N PHE A 129 -18.82 -7.77 32.03
CA PHE A 129 -18.10 -9.03 31.84
C PHE A 129 -17.86 -9.28 30.36
N ASN A 130 -16.60 -9.23 29.91
CA ASN A 130 -16.23 -9.44 28.52
C ASN A 130 -15.35 -10.69 28.38
N GLY A 131 -15.85 -11.73 27.73
CA GLY A 131 -15.10 -12.97 27.50
C GLY A 131 -13.97 -12.83 26.49
N GLN A 132 -13.87 -11.73 25.74
CA GLN A 132 -12.86 -11.52 24.69
C GLN A 132 -12.75 -12.67 23.66
N GLY A 133 -13.85 -13.41 23.46
CA GLY A 133 -13.91 -14.57 22.58
C GLY A 133 -13.49 -15.88 23.23
N HIS A 134 -13.05 -15.87 24.49
CA HIS A 134 -12.73 -17.05 25.27
C HIS A 134 -13.98 -17.80 25.74
N VAL A 135 -13.77 -19.09 26.05
CA VAL A 135 -14.82 -19.99 26.51
C VAL A 135 -14.64 -20.43 27.96
N VAL A 136 -15.76 -20.70 28.63
CA VAL A 136 -15.81 -21.43 29.90
C VAL A 136 -16.32 -22.84 29.60
N SER A 137 -15.52 -23.87 29.91
CA SER A 137 -15.87 -25.26 29.62
C SER A 137 -16.10 -26.06 30.89
N ASN A 138 -16.91 -27.13 30.78
CA ASN A 138 -17.13 -28.13 31.83
C ASN A 138 -17.67 -27.58 33.16
N LEU A 139 -18.52 -26.56 33.10
CA LEU A 139 -19.07 -25.87 34.28
C LEU A 139 -19.96 -26.80 35.13
N THR A 140 -19.60 -26.98 36.40
CA THR A 140 -20.46 -27.60 37.42
C THR A 140 -20.83 -26.59 38.49
N ALA A 141 -22.05 -26.05 38.44
CA ALA A 141 -22.58 -25.14 39.45
C ALA A 141 -23.51 -25.86 40.42
N TYR A 142 -23.36 -25.63 41.73
CA TYR A 142 -24.13 -26.32 42.76
C TYR A 142 -24.55 -25.37 43.89
N ARG A 143 -25.84 -25.39 44.25
CA ARG A 143 -26.38 -24.69 45.43
C ARG A 143 -27.41 -25.50 46.22
N GLU A 144 -27.35 -25.33 47.54
CA GLU A 144 -28.33 -25.88 48.51
C GLU A 144 -29.10 -24.79 49.27
N ASP A 145 -28.97 -23.54 48.85
CA ASP A 145 -29.68 -22.37 49.36
C ASP A 145 -30.72 -21.91 48.31
N PRO A 146 -31.68 -21.03 48.68
CA PRO A 146 -32.69 -20.53 47.77
C PRO A 146 -32.17 -19.41 46.84
N LEU A 147 -30.89 -19.43 46.46
CA LEU A 147 -30.29 -18.45 45.55
C LEU A 147 -30.32 -18.93 44.10
N GLU A 148 -30.46 -17.98 43.17
CA GLU A 148 -30.39 -18.25 41.73
C GLU A 148 -29.03 -18.85 41.34
N THR A 149 -29.03 -19.80 40.40
CA THR A 149 -27.86 -20.66 40.13
C THR A 149 -27.53 -20.75 38.64
N GLY A 150 -26.28 -20.50 38.30
CA GLY A 150 -25.73 -20.54 36.95
C GLY A 150 -24.29 -20.04 36.94
N PHE A 151 -23.71 -19.74 35.77
CA PHE A 151 -22.42 -19.04 35.71
C PHE A 151 -22.50 -17.69 36.44
N PHE A 152 -23.55 -16.93 36.17
CA PHE A 152 -24.07 -15.91 37.09
C PHE A 152 -25.17 -16.53 37.96
N GLY A 153 -25.16 -16.29 39.27
CA GLY A 153 -26.35 -16.58 40.09
C GLY A 153 -27.48 -15.64 39.65
N ARG A 154 -27.28 -14.34 39.86
CA ARG A 154 -28.06 -13.25 39.24
C ARG A 154 -27.15 -12.19 38.65
N ALA A 155 -27.40 -11.81 37.40
CA ALA A 155 -26.90 -10.56 36.83
C ALA A 155 -28.06 -9.57 36.66
N SER A 156 -27.88 -8.32 37.09
CA SER A 156 -28.87 -7.26 36.99
C SER A 156 -28.23 -5.97 36.48
N HIS A 157 -28.72 -5.39 35.39
CA HIS A 157 -28.15 -4.17 34.78
C HIS A 157 -26.69 -4.33 34.32
N ALA A 158 -26.24 -5.55 34.08
CA ALA A 158 -24.88 -5.87 33.65
C ALA A 158 -24.74 -5.79 32.12
N ASN A 159 -23.50 -5.59 31.67
CA ASN A 159 -23.12 -5.74 30.26
C ASN A 159 -22.28 -7.01 30.11
N ILE A 160 -22.76 -7.98 29.35
CA ILE A 160 -22.09 -9.28 29.16
C ILE A 160 -21.81 -9.47 27.68
N SER A 161 -20.55 -9.73 27.31
CA SER A 161 -20.22 -9.90 25.90
C SER A 161 -19.09 -10.87 25.59
N ASN A 162 -19.07 -11.34 24.35
CA ASN A 162 -18.00 -12.13 23.73
C ASN A 162 -17.59 -13.36 24.56
N LEU A 163 -18.56 -14.16 25.00
CA LEU A 163 -18.34 -15.26 25.94
C LEU A 163 -18.99 -16.56 25.44
N GLY A 164 -18.24 -17.66 25.45
CA GLY A 164 -18.75 -18.98 25.09
C GLY A 164 -18.84 -19.96 26.26
N PHE A 165 -19.79 -20.90 26.20
CA PHE A 165 -19.87 -22.03 27.13
C PHE A 165 -19.85 -23.36 26.36
N THR A 166 -18.95 -24.28 26.76
CA THR A 166 -18.74 -25.55 26.06
C THR A 166 -18.52 -26.74 27.02
N GLY A 167 -18.37 -27.95 26.48
CA GLY A 167 -18.12 -29.16 27.28
C GLY A 167 -19.36 -29.71 27.97
N ASP A 168 -19.18 -30.45 29.06
CA ASP A 168 -20.28 -31.03 29.84
C ASP A 168 -20.68 -30.09 30.98
N ILE A 169 -21.92 -29.60 30.97
CA ILE A 169 -22.39 -28.58 31.91
C ILE A 169 -23.46 -29.16 32.85
N THR A 170 -23.29 -28.94 34.15
CA THR A 170 -24.26 -29.36 35.17
C THR A 170 -24.59 -28.20 36.10
N ILE A 171 -25.85 -27.82 36.19
CA ILE A 171 -26.34 -26.76 37.09
C ILE A 171 -27.35 -27.36 38.06
N THR A 172 -27.05 -27.32 39.35
CA THR A 172 -27.85 -27.96 40.41
C THR A 172 -28.29 -26.96 41.46
N ASN A 173 -29.60 -26.90 41.72
CA ASN A 173 -30.17 -26.18 42.85
C ASN A 173 -31.18 -27.08 43.57
N THR A 174 -30.87 -27.45 44.82
CA THR A 174 -31.70 -28.40 45.58
C THR A 174 -32.94 -27.78 46.24
N LYS A 175 -33.09 -26.44 46.18
CA LYS A 175 -34.23 -25.69 46.74
C LYS A 175 -35.31 -25.38 45.72
N GLY A 176 -35.15 -25.81 44.47
CA GLY A 176 -36.18 -25.59 43.44
C GLY A 176 -36.20 -24.18 42.89
N ILE A 177 -35.04 -23.52 42.81
CA ILE A 177 -34.86 -22.20 42.21
C ILE A 177 -34.47 -22.31 40.73
N ARG A 178 -34.66 -21.22 39.99
CA ARG A 178 -34.29 -21.06 38.57
C ARG A 178 -32.83 -21.41 38.33
N CYS A 179 -32.56 -22.08 37.22
CA CYS A 179 -31.21 -22.51 36.83
C CYS A 179 -30.92 -22.23 35.36
N GLY A 180 -29.79 -21.63 35.02
CA GLY A 180 -29.36 -21.47 33.62
C GLY A 180 -27.86 -21.55 33.46
N VAL A 181 -27.37 -21.79 32.24
CA VAL A 181 -25.91 -21.89 32.01
C VAL A 181 -25.27 -20.52 32.18
N LEU A 182 -25.69 -19.53 31.40
CA LEU A 182 -25.21 -18.16 31.55
C LEU A 182 -25.62 -17.59 32.91
N GLY A 183 -26.86 -17.79 33.35
CA GLY A 183 -27.20 -17.49 34.73
C GLY A 183 -28.54 -18.03 35.23
N GLY A 184 -28.74 -18.02 36.54
CA GLY A 184 -30.04 -18.37 37.14
C GLY A 184 -31.11 -17.36 36.71
N GLU A 185 -30.80 -16.07 36.87
CA GLU A 185 -31.57 -14.96 36.31
C GLU A 185 -30.66 -13.89 35.71
N ILE A 186 -31.00 -13.44 34.49
CA ILE A 186 -30.34 -12.35 33.76
C ILE A 186 -31.38 -11.23 33.58
N GLU A 187 -31.32 -10.21 34.43
CA GLU A 187 -32.34 -9.17 34.53
C GLU A 187 -31.85 -7.81 34.01
N THR A 188 -32.58 -7.19 33.08
CA THR A 188 -32.26 -5.83 32.59
C THR A 188 -30.81 -5.70 32.08
N CYS A 189 -30.22 -6.80 31.61
CA CYS A 189 -28.86 -6.85 31.10
C CYS A 189 -28.82 -6.60 29.59
N SER A 190 -27.68 -6.10 29.11
CA SER A 190 -27.31 -6.14 27.69
C SER A 190 -26.35 -7.30 27.48
N VAL A 191 -26.74 -8.26 26.63
CA VAL A 191 -25.94 -9.45 26.32
C VAL A 191 -25.67 -9.50 24.82
N ASN A 192 -24.41 -9.56 24.40
CA ASN A 192 -24.04 -9.58 22.99
C ASN A 192 -22.91 -10.55 22.69
N ASN A 193 -22.97 -11.27 21.57
CA ASN A 193 -21.93 -12.23 21.18
C ASN A 193 -21.69 -13.31 22.25
N VAL A 194 -22.76 -13.99 22.69
CA VAL A 194 -22.67 -15.08 23.65
C VAL A 194 -23.12 -16.38 23.01
N PHE A 195 -22.46 -17.49 23.32
CA PHE A 195 -22.92 -18.80 22.87
C PHE A 195 -22.88 -19.88 23.94
N VAL A 196 -23.81 -20.84 23.83
CA VAL A 196 -23.82 -22.06 24.64
C VAL A 196 -23.90 -23.27 23.72
N ARG A 197 -22.77 -23.97 23.60
CA ARG A 197 -22.56 -25.17 22.77
C ARG A 197 -21.95 -26.28 23.62
N ALA A 198 -22.79 -26.91 24.43
CA ALA A 198 -22.39 -27.96 25.34
C ALA A 198 -22.57 -29.36 24.72
N ASN A 199 -21.74 -30.32 25.12
CA ASN A 199 -21.93 -31.74 24.79
C ASN A 199 -23.20 -32.28 25.47
N SER A 200 -23.40 -31.86 26.72
CA SER A 200 -24.59 -32.14 27.51
C SER A 200 -24.85 -30.99 28.48
N ILE A 201 -26.12 -30.67 28.71
CA ILE A 201 -26.53 -29.75 29.78
C ILE A 201 -27.50 -30.47 30.69
N THR A 202 -27.17 -30.55 31.98
CA THR A 202 -28.02 -31.16 33.01
C THR A 202 -28.46 -30.10 34.01
N TYR A 203 -29.78 -29.90 34.13
CA TYR A 203 -30.37 -29.06 35.17
C TYR A 203 -30.99 -29.93 36.27
N ASN A 204 -30.51 -29.80 37.51
CA ASN A 204 -31.04 -30.50 38.67
C ASN A 204 -31.75 -29.50 39.58
N THR A 205 -33.02 -29.21 39.27
CA THR A 205 -33.91 -28.36 40.08
C THR A 205 -35.35 -28.84 39.92
N THR A 206 -36.21 -28.55 40.89
CA THR A 206 -37.66 -28.77 40.76
C THR A 206 -38.37 -27.59 40.09
N ASN A 207 -37.65 -26.50 39.78
CA ASN A 207 -38.20 -25.36 39.06
C ASN A 207 -38.32 -25.66 37.56
N SER A 208 -39.36 -25.15 36.90
CA SER A 208 -39.52 -25.29 35.45
C SER A 208 -38.73 -24.25 34.64
N GLN A 209 -38.24 -23.19 35.27
CA GLN A 209 -37.51 -22.11 34.62
C GLN A 209 -36.04 -22.49 34.48
N THR A 210 -35.70 -23.13 33.37
CA THR A 210 -34.35 -23.52 33.02
C THR A 210 -33.99 -23.17 31.57
N GLY A 211 -32.73 -22.81 31.29
CA GLY A 211 -32.28 -22.66 29.91
C GLY A 211 -30.84 -22.13 29.74
N PRO A 212 -30.27 -22.23 28.53
CA PRO A 212 -28.87 -21.88 28.26
C PRO A 212 -28.50 -20.45 28.61
N PHE A 213 -29.29 -19.48 28.19
CA PHE A 213 -29.01 -18.07 28.44
C PHE A 213 -29.58 -17.58 29.77
N GLY A 214 -30.46 -18.35 30.38
CA GLY A 214 -30.97 -18.05 31.71
C GLY A 214 -32.09 -18.98 32.15
N GLY A 215 -32.21 -19.24 33.45
CA GLY A 215 -33.47 -19.73 33.99
C GLY A 215 -34.60 -18.73 33.71
N GLU A 216 -34.32 -17.45 33.94
CA GLU A 216 -35.15 -16.29 33.55
C GLU A 216 -34.29 -15.16 32.97
N THR A 217 -34.82 -14.43 31.99
CA THR A 217 -34.08 -13.39 31.22
C THR A 217 -34.78 -12.03 31.24
N ALA A 218 -35.45 -11.71 32.36
CA ALA A 218 -36.45 -10.65 32.50
C ALA A 218 -35.91 -9.27 32.05
N TRP A 219 -36.59 -8.65 31.07
CA TRP A 219 -36.24 -7.33 30.51
C TRP A 219 -34.82 -7.20 29.94
N SER A 220 -34.11 -8.31 29.76
CA SER A 220 -32.78 -8.33 29.15
C SER A 220 -32.87 -8.36 27.62
N THR A 221 -31.85 -7.81 26.97
CA THR A 221 -31.70 -7.87 25.51
C THR A 221 -30.49 -8.70 25.16
N PHE A 222 -30.72 -9.75 24.38
CA PHE A 222 -29.70 -10.60 23.78
C PHE A 222 -29.54 -10.22 22.32
N SER A 223 -28.30 -10.12 21.86
CA SER A 223 -27.95 -9.78 20.47
C SER A 223 -26.85 -10.70 19.93
N ASN A 224 -26.95 -11.08 18.65
CA ASN A 224 -25.91 -11.82 17.93
C ASN A 224 -25.37 -13.02 18.72
N SER A 225 -26.27 -13.87 19.22
CA SER A 225 -25.94 -14.94 20.18
C SER A 225 -26.60 -16.25 19.77
N TYR A 226 -26.00 -17.40 20.09
CA TYR A 226 -26.60 -18.69 19.70
C TYR A 226 -26.49 -19.79 20.77
N THR A 227 -27.34 -20.80 20.66
CA THR A 227 -27.22 -22.03 21.45
C THR A 227 -27.60 -23.26 20.65
N THR A 228 -26.99 -24.40 20.97
CA THR A 228 -27.36 -25.71 20.40
C THR A 228 -28.57 -26.34 21.08
N GLU A 229 -29.21 -25.67 22.04
CA GLU A 229 -30.45 -26.16 22.65
C GLU A 229 -31.69 -25.70 21.87
N ALA A 230 -32.83 -26.33 22.14
CA ALA A 230 -34.11 -25.94 21.51
C ALA A 230 -34.74 -24.67 22.13
N THR A 231 -34.18 -24.14 23.22
CA THR A 231 -34.72 -22.97 23.95
C THR A 231 -33.59 -22.02 24.34
N PHE A 232 -33.91 -20.73 24.49
CA PHE A 232 -32.96 -19.74 25.02
C PHE A 232 -32.99 -19.67 26.55
N SER A 233 -34.19 -19.62 27.13
CA SER A 233 -34.43 -19.43 28.56
C SER A 233 -35.77 -20.03 28.99
N GLY A 234 -35.94 -20.22 30.30
CA GLY A 234 -37.21 -20.62 30.92
C GLY A 234 -38.19 -19.46 31.17
N GLY A 235 -37.77 -18.21 30.95
CA GLY A 235 -38.56 -16.99 31.16
C GLY A 235 -38.43 -15.97 30.01
N MET A 236 -39.01 -14.78 30.21
CA MET A 236 -39.15 -13.73 29.17
C MET A 236 -37.87 -12.92 28.96
N GLY A 237 -37.44 -12.73 27.70
CA GLY A 237 -36.37 -11.81 27.30
C GLY A 237 -36.51 -11.39 25.83
N THR A 238 -35.77 -10.37 25.40
CA THR A 238 -35.76 -9.91 23.99
C THR A 238 -34.54 -10.50 23.28
N PHE A 239 -34.75 -11.17 22.15
CA PHE A 239 -33.69 -11.84 21.39
C PHE A 239 -33.62 -11.26 19.97
N ASN A 240 -32.57 -10.50 19.69
CA ASN A 240 -32.30 -9.88 18.39
C ASN A 240 -31.17 -10.63 17.69
N ASN A 241 -31.35 -11.07 16.45
CA ASN A 241 -30.34 -11.87 15.73
C ASN A 241 -29.77 -13.02 16.58
N CYS A 242 -30.64 -13.76 17.26
CA CYS A 242 -30.24 -14.90 18.10
C CYS A 242 -30.82 -16.20 17.57
N PHE A 243 -30.04 -17.28 17.66
CA PHE A 243 -30.37 -18.57 17.04
C PHE A 243 -30.33 -19.72 18.04
N ASN A 244 -31.30 -20.62 17.94
CA ASN A 244 -31.33 -21.87 18.68
C ASN A 244 -31.86 -22.99 17.78
N ASN A 245 -31.84 -24.24 18.24
CA ASN A 245 -32.28 -25.38 17.42
C ASN A 245 -33.79 -25.38 17.09
N ALA A 246 -34.60 -24.53 17.72
CA ALA A 246 -36.01 -24.38 17.37
C ALA A 246 -36.28 -23.25 16.35
N ASN A 247 -35.51 -22.17 16.38
CA ASN A 247 -35.72 -20.95 15.58
C ASN A 247 -34.78 -20.81 14.37
N GLY A 248 -33.83 -21.74 14.20
CA GLY A 248 -32.90 -21.67 13.07
C GLY A 248 -32.00 -22.88 12.98
N ASP A 249 -32.47 -24.05 13.46
CA ASP A 249 -31.75 -25.34 13.42
C ASP A 249 -30.23 -25.16 13.41
N VAL A 250 -29.69 -24.62 14.51
CA VAL A 250 -28.28 -24.21 14.65
C VAL A 250 -27.35 -25.33 14.21
N ASN A 251 -27.68 -26.58 14.51
CA ASN A 251 -26.90 -27.74 14.13
C ASN A 251 -26.89 -28.02 12.61
N ALA A 252 -27.91 -27.58 11.87
CA ALA A 252 -27.95 -27.67 10.41
C ALA A 252 -27.28 -26.48 9.72
N MET A 253 -27.45 -25.27 10.26
CA MET A 253 -26.89 -24.04 9.68
C MET A 253 -25.39 -23.85 9.98
N ALA A 254 -24.91 -24.38 11.11
CA ALA A 254 -23.52 -24.18 11.52
C ALA A 254 -22.51 -24.85 10.58
N PRO A 255 -22.65 -26.14 10.19
CA PRO A 255 -21.65 -26.79 9.32
C PRO A 255 -21.57 -26.21 7.90
N THR A 256 -22.61 -25.51 7.44
CA THR A 256 -22.61 -24.88 6.12
C THR A 256 -21.99 -23.49 6.14
N GLY A 257 -21.75 -22.88 7.31
CA GLY A 257 -21.32 -21.49 7.46
C GLY A 257 -22.47 -20.47 7.48
N GLU A 258 -23.72 -20.90 7.24
CA GLU A 258 -24.90 -20.04 7.23
C GLU A 258 -25.09 -19.32 8.56
N LEU A 259 -24.95 -20.04 9.68
CA LEU A 259 -25.07 -19.45 11.01
C LEU A 259 -24.04 -18.35 11.25
N CYS A 260 -22.78 -18.57 10.85
CA CYS A 260 -21.72 -17.58 11.00
C CYS A 260 -22.05 -16.30 10.21
N ALA A 261 -22.46 -16.45 8.94
CA ALA A 261 -22.81 -15.33 8.08
C ALA A 261 -24.02 -14.54 8.60
N MET A 262 -25.02 -15.22 9.17
CA MET A 262 -26.20 -14.57 9.77
C MET A 262 -25.88 -13.84 11.08
N LEU A 263 -24.98 -14.40 11.90
CA LEU A 263 -24.49 -13.73 13.11
C LEU A 263 -23.67 -12.47 12.76
N GLY A 264 -22.95 -12.49 11.64
CA GLY A 264 -22.32 -11.32 11.04
C GLY A 264 -20.99 -10.91 11.69
N VAL A 265 -20.77 -9.59 11.81
CA VAL A 265 -19.49 -9.03 12.27
C VAL A 265 -19.14 -9.50 13.68
N GLY A 266 -17.92 -9.98 13.87
CA GLY A 266 -17.41 -10.50 15.14
C GLY A 266 -17.55 -12.01 15.30
N TRP A 267 -18.09 -12.70 14.29
CA TRP A 267 -18.17 -14.15 14.22
C TRP A 267 -17.31 -14.69 13.07
N TYR A 268 -16.66 -15.82 13.34
CA TYR A 268 -15.68 -16.44 12.45
C TYR A 268 -15.91 -17.94 12.40
N GLN A 269 -15.58 -18.57 11.27
CA GLN A 269 -15.66 -20.01 11.07
C GLN A 269 -14.80 -20.43 9.87
N ASN A 270 -13.96 -21.45 10.01
CA ASN A 270 -13.26 -22.10 8.92
C ASN A 270 -14.19 -23.10 8.21
N ILE A 271 -14.40 -22.90 6.92
CA ILE A 271 -15.25 -23.72 6.03
C ILE A 271 -14.40 -24.32 4.91
N ASP A 272 -13.66 -23.49 4.16
CA ASP A 272 -12.93 -23.91 2.95
C ASP A 272 -11.63 -23.12 2.70
N ASN A 273 -11.09 -22.45 3.71
CA ASN A 273 -9.83 -21.70 3.66
C ASN A 273 -8.56 -22.56 3.82
N GLY A 274 -8.67 -23.89 3.76
CA GLY A 274 -7.57 -24.83 3.92
C GLY A 274 -7.11 -25.08 5.36
N GLN A 275 -7.77 -24.47 6.35
CA GLN A 275 -7.62 -24.81 7.77
C GLN A 275 -8.55 -25.97 8.15
N PRO A 276 -8.38 -26.59 9.34
CA PRO A 276 -9.38 -27.50 9.88
C PRO A 276 -10.75 -26.83 9.91
N VAL A 277 -11.76 -27.52 9.37
CA VAL A 277 -13.14 -27.04 9.31
C VAL A 277 -13.71 -26.96 10.72
N ASP A 278 -14.33 -25.84 11.04
CA ASP A 278 -15.04 -25.64 12.30
C ASP A 278 -16.48 -26.13 12.17
N ASP A 279 -16.93 -26.90 13.16
CA ASP A 279 -18.32 -27.35 13.19
C ASP A 279 -19.31 -26.20 13.49
N TYR A 280 -18.86 -25.14 14.18
CA TYR A 280 -19.69 -24.01 14.59
C TYR A 280 -18.94 -22.67 14.59
N PRO A 281 -19.67 -21.54 14.49
CA PRO A 281 -19.07 -20.21 14.61
C PRO A 281 -18.39 -19.98 15.96
N THR A 282 -17.25 -19.30 15.90
CA THR A 282 -16.43 -18.88 17.03
C THR A 282 -16.26 -17.34 17.04
N LEU A 283 -15.84 -16.82 18.18
CA LEU A 283 -15.49 -15.41 18.37
C LEU A 283 -13.98 -15.15 18.19
N ASP A 284 -13.21 -16.21 17.94
CA ASP A 284 -11.76 -16.13 17.70
C ASP A 284 -11.47 -15.68 16.26
N ALA A 285 -11.00 -14.44 16.15
CA ALA A 285 -10.66 -13.80 14.88
C ALA A 285 -9.50 -14.46 14.12
N SER A 286 -8.81 -15.46 14.69
CA SER A 286 -7.86 -16.28 13.93
C SER A 286 -8.54 -17.21 12.91
N HIS A 287 -9.87 -17.39 12.97
CA HIS A 287 -10.65 -18.19 12.05
C HIS A 287 -11.20 -17.33 10.89
N GLY A 288 -11.62 -17.96 9.81
CA GLY A 288 -12.06 -17.27 8.59
C GLY A 288 -13.37 -16.49 8.77
N ILE A 289 -13.54 -15.39 8.04
CA ILE A 289 -14.85 -14.75 7.87
C ILE A 289 -15.66 -15.58 6.88
N VAL A 290 -16.97 -15.75 7.12
CA VAL A 290 -17.85 -16.47 6.21
C VAL A 290 -18.71 -15.48 5.41
N TYR A 291 -18.73 -15.68 4.09
CA TYR A 291 -19.52 -14.90 3.14
C TYR A 291 -20.56 -15.82 2.50
N LEU A 292 -21.75 -15.28 2.19
CA LEU A 292 -22.54 -15.82 1.10
C LEU A 292 -21.77 -15.54 -0.20
N THR A 293 -21.48 -16.57 -0.99
CA THR A 293 -20.78 -16.37 -2.26
C THR A 293 -21.55 -15.40 -3.15
N CYS A 294 -20.83 -14.66 -3.99
CA CYS A 294 -21.42 -13.57 -4.77
C CYS A 294 -22.52 -14.01 -5.75
N ASP A 295 -22.58 -15.30 -6.11
CA ASP A 295 -23.64 -15.91 -6.92
C ASP A 295 -24.84 -16.40 -6.09
N GLY A 296 -24.78 -16.26 -4.76
CA GLY A 296 -25.80 -16.69 -3.81
C GLY A 296 -25.90 -18.21 -3.63
N SER A 297 -24.91 -18.99 -4.09
CA SER A 297 -25.04 -20.46 -4.16
C SER A 297 -24.71 -21.19 -2.86
N HIS A 298 -23.74 -20.71 -2.07
CA HIS A 298 -23.33 -21.33 -0.80
C HIS A 298 -22.57 -20.33 0.09
N PHE A 299 -22.23 -20.73 1.31
CA PHE A 299 -21.37 -19.95 2.19
C PHE A 299 -19.92 -20.46 2.12
N SER A 300 -18.95 -19.54 2.16
CA SER A 300 -17.53 -19.83 1.97
C SER A 300 -16.67 -18.81 2.70
N ASN A 301 -15.41 -19.15 3.00
CA ASN A 301 -14.41 -18.18 3.44
C ASN A 301 -13.86 -17.30 2.31
N ASN A 302 -14.30 -17.54 1.09
CA ASN A 302 -14.06 -16.70 -0.06
C ASN A 302 -15.40 -16.13 -0.53
N SER A 303 -15.49 -14.81 -0.69
CA SER A 303 -16.68 -14.15 -1.24
C SER A 303 -17.03 -14.62 -2.66
N GLY A 304 -16.11 -15.32 -3.34
CA GLY A 304 -16.34 -15.93 -4.64
C GLY A 304 -16.29 -14.94 -5.79
N HIS A 305 -15.85 -13.70 -5.54
CA HIS A 305 -15.64 -12.74 -6.61
C HIS A 305 -14.43 -13.12 -7.47
N ASN A 306 -14.63 -13.09 -8.78
CA ASN A 306 -13.57 -13.26 -9.77
C ASN A 306 -13.59 -12.03 -10.69
N TYR A 307 -12.83 -11.01 -10.35
CA TYR A 307 -12.83 -9.74 -11.06
C TYR A 307 -11.95 -9.80 -12.30
N GLN A 308 -12.52 -9.40 -13.44
CA GLN A 308 -11.77 -9.08 -14.65
C GLN A 308 -11.99 -7.61 -14.97
N ASN A 309 -10.91 -6.82 -14.96
CA ASN A 309 -10.95 -5.36 -15.07
C ASN A 309 -11.94 -4.72 -14.05
N GLY A 310 -11.99 -5.27 -12.84
CA GLY A 310 -12.88 -4.83 -11.76
C GLY A 310 -14.34 -5.23 -11.89
N ILE A 311 -14.73 -6.05 -12.86
CA ILE A 311 -16.10 -6.54 -13.02
C ILE A 311 -16.13 -8.04 -12.69
N CYS A 312 -16.92 -8.42 -11.68
CA CYS A 312 -17.01 -9.80 -11.25
C CYS A 312 -17.70 -10.65 -12.32
N GLN A 313 -17.03 -11.71 -12.77
CA GLN A 313 -17.57 -12.60 -13.81
C GLN A 313 -18.71 -13.50 -13.33
N ASN A 314 -18.92 -13.59 -12.01
CA ASN A 314 -19.95 -14.45 -11.41
C ASN A 314 -21.25 -13.68 -11.11
N CYS A 315 -21.15 -12.44 -10.64
CA CYS A 315 -22.30 -11.66 -10.18
C CYS A 315 -22.45 -10.28 -10.84
N SER A 316 -21.54 -9.89 -11.74
CA SER A 316 -21.47 -8.57 -12.38
C SER A 316 -21.26 -7.39 -11.41
N GLU A 317 -20.98 -7.64 -10.13
CA GLU A 317 -20.63 -6.56 -9.20
C GLU A 317 -19.29 -5.91 -9.55
N TYR A 318 -19.20 -4.63 -9.23
CA TYR A 318 -17.99 -3.84 -9.43
C TYR A 318 -17.09 -3.93 -8.21
N GLU A 319 -15.80 -4.11 -8.46
CA GLU A 319 -14.78 -4.09 -7.43
C GLU A 319 -14.77 -2.74 -6.73
N GLU A 320 -14.80 -2.75 -5.41
CA GLU A 320 -14.73 -1.52 -4.62
C GLU A 320 -13.35 -0.87 -4.78
N PRO A 321 -13.27 0.46 -4.97
CA PRO A 321 -12.00 1.15 -4.96
C PRO A 321 -11.39 1.10 -3.56
N GLY A 322 -10.07 0.94 -3.51
CA GLY A 322 -9.31 1.15 -2.27
C GLY A 322 -9.35 2.61 -1.82
N PHE A 323 -8.70 2.93 -0.70
CA PHE A 323 -8.67 4.29 -0.16
C PHE A 323 -7.26 4.69 0.31
N ASP A 324 -6.74 5.79 -0.22
CA ASP A 324 -5.51 6.44 0.20
C ASP A 324 -5.81 7.46 1.30
N THR A 325 -5.35 7.16 2.52
CA THR A 325 -5.58 8.01 3.69
C THR A 325 -4.76 9.31 3.69
N GLN A 326 -3.65 9.38 2.94
CA GLN A 326 -2.82 10.59 2.83
C GLN A 326 -3.44 11.59 1.87
N LEU A 327 -3.93 11.12 0.72
CA LEU A 327 -4.64 11.94 -0.26
C LEU A 327 -6.11 12.15 0.10
N ASN A 328 -6.64 11.39 1.07
CA ASN A 328 -8.06 11.30 1.38
C ASN A 328 -8.87 11.01 0.10
N ALA A 329 -8.45 10.00 -0.66
CA ALA A 329 -8.93 9.72 -2.01
C ALA A 329 -9.14 8.24 -2.28
N TYR A 330 -10.14 7.90 -3.09
CA TYR A 330 -10.37 6.56 -3.58
C TYR A 330 -9.31 6.19 -4.63
N THR A 331 -8.66 5.03 -4.47
CA THR A 331 -7.66 4.52 -5.43
C THR A 331 -8.36 3.71 -6.51
N ILE A 332 -8.14 4.08 -7.77
CA ILE A 332 -8.83 3.52 -8.94
C ILE A 332 -7.78 2.90 -9.86
N GLY A 333 -7.83 1.57 -10.00
CA GLY A 333 -6.87 0.78 -10.76
C GLY A 333 -7.49 -0.09 -11.87
N ASN A 334 -8.78 0.03 -12.13
CA ASN A 334 -9.46 -0.67 -13.21
C ASN A 334 -10.82 -0.03 -13.55
N LEU A 335 -11.48 -0.56 -14.60
CA LEU A 335 -12.79 -0.08 -15.06
C LEU A 335 -13.88 -0.21 -13.99
N GLY A 336 -13.98 -1.37 -13.33
CA GLY A 336 -15.00 -1.58 -12.29
C GLY A 336 -14.90 -0.58 -11.15
N GLN A 337 -13.69 -0.31 -10.66
CA GLN A 337 -13.44 0.71 -9.64
C GLN A 337 -13.75 2.13 -10.14
N MET A 338 -13.53 2.44 -11.42
CA MET A 338 -13.93 3.73 -12.02
C MET A 338 -15.45 3.89 -12.05
N ILE A 339 -16.18 2.83 -12.44
CA ILE A 339 -17.66 2.81 -12.40
C ILE A 339 -18.11 3.01 -10.95
N ARG A 340 -17.54 2.26 -10.02
CA ARG A 340 -17.90 2.36 -8.60
C ARG A 340 -17.62 3.74 -8.01
N PHE A 341 -16.49 4.35 -8.34
CA PHE A 341 -16.20 5.73 -7.94
C PHE A 341 -17.23 6.72 -8.50
N SER A 342 -17.68 6.55 -9.75
CA SER A 342 -18.74 7.39 -10.32
C SER A 342 -20.06 7.25 -9.53
N GLU A 343 -20.42 6.05 -9.08
CA GLU A 343 -21.61 5.82 -8.25
C GLU A 343 -21.50 6.50 -6.89
N ILE A 344 -20.35 6.38 -6.23
CA ILE A 344 -20.07 7.04 -4.94
C ILE A 344 -20.25 8.54 -5.08
N VAL A 345 -19.64 9.17 -6.09
CA VAL A 345 -19.78 10.60 -6.34
C VAL A 345 -21.22 10.99 -6.62
N ASN A 346 -21.89 10.25 -7.50
CA ASN A 346 -23.21 10.61 -8.00
C ASN A 346 -24.33 10.38 -6.98
N THR A 347 -24.16 9.46 -6.03
CA THR A 347 -25.23 9.05 -5.10
C THR A 347 -24.94 9.32 -3.63
N GLN A 348 -23.68 9.43 -3.23
CA GLN A 348 -23.30 9.49 -1.81
C GLN A 348 -22.51 10.75 -1.46
N ASN A 349 -21.46 11.08 -2.21
CA ASN A 349 -20.53 12.16 -1.85
C ASN A 349 -19.92 12.86 -3.07
N GLN A 350 -20.48 14.01 -3.47
CA GLN A 350 -20.01 14.79 -4.61
C GLN A 350 -18.62 15.44 -4.42
N SER A 351 -18.11 15.43 -3.19
CA SER A 351 -16.79 15.98 -2.84
C SER A 351 -15.72 14.90 -2.64
N ALA A 352 -16.04 13.63 -2.90
CA ALA A 352 -15.08 12.53 -2.81
C ALA A 352 -13.87 12.78 -3.72
N ASN A 353 -12.65 12.53 -3.23
CA ASN A 353 -11.47 12.61 -4.08
C ASN A 353 -11.22 11.25 -4.76
N GLY A 354 -10.69 11.27 -5.98
CA GLY A 354 -10.29 10.07 -6.72
C GLY A 354 -8.82 10.12 -7.10
N SER A 355 -8.16 8.97 -7.19
CA SER A 355 -6.73 8.86 -7.48
C SER A 355 -6.47 7.64 -8.36
N LEU A 356 -6.02 7.85 -9.59
CA LEU A 356 -5.61 6.74 -10.45
C LEU A 356 -4.30 6.13 -9.93
N ILE A 357 -4.19 4.81 -10.00
CA ILE A 357 -2.95 4.06 -9.68
C ILE A 357 -2.40 3.28 -10.89
N CYS A 358 -3.13 3.29 -11.99
CA CYS A 358 -2.71 2.79 -13.29
C CYS A 358 -3.55 3.47 -14.39
N ASP A 359 -3.15 3.24 -15.64
CA ASP A 359 -3.96 3.60 -16.79
C ASP A 359 -5.25 2.78 -16.82
N ILE A 360 -6.36 3.43 -17.21
CA ILE A 360 -7.69 2.82 -17.25
C ILE A 360 -8.14 2.68 -18.70
N ASP A 361 -8.40 1.46 -19.14
CA ASP A 361 -9.06 1.21 -20.42
C ASP A 361 -10.58 1.07 -20.20
N MET A 362 -11.34 1.95 -20.84
CA MET A 362 -12.79 2.05 -20.74
C MET A 362 -13.54 1.36 -21.87
N GLN A 363 -12.83 0.61 -22.73
CA GLN A 363 -13.37 0.03 -23.95
C GLN A 363 -14.71 -0.71 -23.74
N ASN A 364 -15.71 -0.37 -24.57
CA ASN A 364 -17.04 -0.98 -24.61
C ASN A 364 -17.85 -0.96 -23.29
N SER A 365 -17.56 -0.03 -22.37
CA SER A 365 -18.33 0.09 -21.12
C SER A 365 -19.57 0.96 -21.31
N GLU A 366 -20.73 0.35 -21.60
CA GLU A 366 -22.03 1.04 -21.56
C GLU A 366 -22.50 1.35 -20.12
N ALA A 367 -21.88 0.73 -19.12
CA ALA A 367 -22.25 0.87 -17.71
C ALA A 367 -21.69 2.15 -17.05
N PHE A 368 -20.65 2.76 -17.62
CA PHE A 368 -20.04 3.94 -17.03
C PHE A 368 -20.98 5.16 -17.10
N SER A 369 -21.27 5.72 -15.94
CA SER A 369 -21.95 7.01 -15.81
C SER A 369 -20.91 8.10 -15.58
N PRO A 370 -20.98 9.24 -16.28
CA PRO A 370 -20.08 10.36 -16.02
C PRO A 370 -20.04 10.76 -14.55
N ILE A 371 -18.85 11.15 -14.08
CA ILE A 371 -18.66 11.58 -12.70
C ILE A 371 -19.23 12.99 -12.53
N GLY A 372 -20.12 13.17 -11.55
CA GLY A 372 -20.67 14.48 -11.19
C GLY A 372 -21.77 14.98 -12.12
N LEU A 373 -22.92 14.30 -12.15
CA LEU A 373 -23.98 14.48 -13.15
C LEU A 373 -24.62 15.88 -13.14
N ASN A 374 -24.83 16.44 -14.33
CA ASN A 374 -25.66 17.62 -14.50
C ASN A 374 -26.41 17.62 -15.84
N ASN A 375 -27.71 17.92 -15.82
CA ASN A 375 -28.53 18.01 -17.04
C ASN A 375 -29.20 19.38 -17.27
N ASP A 376 -28.72 20.45 -16.62
CA ASP A 376 -29.36 21.80 -16.61
C ASP A 376 -30.83 21.80 -16.13
N GLY A 377 -31.28 20.70 -15.52
CA GLY A 377 -32.62 20.50 -15.00
C GLY A 377 -32.59 19.96 -13.56
N ASP A 378 -33.35 18.89 -13.30
CA ASP A 378 -33.55 18.37 -11.94
C ASP A 378 -32.38 17.49 -11.43
N GLN A 379 -31.49 17.04 -12.30
CA GLN A 379 -30.38 16.16 -11.92
C GLN A 379 -29.09 16.97 -11.81
N THR A 380 -28.71 17.33 -10.58
CA THR A 380 -27.52 18.15 -10.30
C THR A 380 -26.72 17.59 -9.12
N THR A 381 -25.65 16.86 -9.43
CA THR A 381 -24.68 16.34 -8.46
C THR A 381 -23.25 16.64 -8.92
N PRO A 382 -22.92 17.91 -9.25
CA PRO A 382 -21.63 18.24 -9.86
C PRO A 382 -20.46 17.82 -8.98
N PHE A 383 -19.41 17.31 -9.60
CA PHE A 383 -18.22 16.87 -8.90
C PHE A 383 -17.45 18.08 -8.37
N SER A 384 -17.15 18.09 -7.07
CA SER A 384 -16.44 19.17 -6.37
C SER A 384 -15.18 18.72 -5.65
N GLY A 385 -14.85 17.43 -5.75
CA GLY A 385 -13.64 16.85 -5.19
C GLY A 385 -12.38 17.16 -6.02
N THR A 386 -11.27 16.55 -5.60
CA THR A 386 -10.01 16.53 -6.33
C THR A 386 -9.80 15.17 -6.99
N PHE A 387 -9.51 15.16 -8.28
CA PHE A 387 -9.16 13.97 -9.02
C PHE A 387 -7.68 14.00 -9.41
N TYR A 388 -6.91 13.08 -8.82
CA TYR A 388 -5.49 12.89 -9.10
C TYR A 388 -5.35 11.84 -10.20
N GLY A 389 -5.11 12.28 -11.43
CA GLY A 389 -4.76 11.37 -12.53
C GLY A 389 -3.40 10.70 -12.32
N ASN A 390 -2.53 11.25 -11.47
CA ASN A 390 -1.22 10.67 -11.11
C ASN A 390 -0.35 10.26 -12.31
N ASN A 391 -0.47 11.00 -13.42
CA ASN A 391 0.24 10.77 -14.67
C ASN A 391 -0.29 9.58 -15.48
N HIS A 392 -1.47 9.07 -15.13
CA HIS A 392 -2.15 8.00 -15.85
C HIS A 392 -3.11 8.53 -16.91
N VAL A 393 -3.48 7.61 -17.79
CA VAL A 393 -4.35 7.87 -18.94
C VAL A 393 -5.62 7.05 -18.85
N VAL A 394 -6.75 7.69 -19.14
CA VAL A 394 -8.02 7.01 -19.41
C VAL A 394 -8.20 6.86 -20.93
N ARG A 395 -8.28 5.63 -21.42
CA ARG A 395 -8.37 5.31 -22.84
C ARG A 395 -9.73 4.78 -23.24
N ASN A 396 -10.10 4.99 -24.49
CA ASN A 396 -11.30 4.42 -25.12
C ASN A 396 -12.59 4.75 -24.35
N LEU A 397 -12.67 5.97 -23.82
CA LEU A 397 -13.80 6.42 -23.01
C LEU A 397 -15.09 6.36 -23.82
N TYR A 398 -16.07 5.59 -23.35
CA TYR A 398 -17.41 5.54 -23.92
C TYR A 398 -18.39 6.14 -22.92
N VAL A 399 -19.07 7.22 -23.33
CA VAL A 399 -20.07 7.91 -22.52
C VAL A 399 -21.33 8.09 -23.35
N LYS A 400 -22.44 7.54 -22.88
CA LYS A 400 -23.78 7.82 -23.39
C LYS A 400 -24.67 8.23 -22.23
N THR A 401 -25.06 9.50 -22.19
CA THR A 401 -25.75 10.09 -21.04
C THR A 401 -26.88 11.03 -21.47
N ASN A 402 -27.80 11.34 -20.57
CA ASN A 402 -28.76 12.45 -20.70
C ASN A 402 -28.31 13.72 -19.96
N CYS A 403 -27.08 13.72 -19.47
CA CYS A 403 -26.41 14.84 -18.80
C CYS A 403 -25.35 15.45 -19.74
N GLU A 404 -24.61 16.43 -19.25
CA GLU A 404 -23.37 16.90 -19.89
C GLU A 404 -22.39 15.74 -20.01
N GLY A 405 -21.69 15.67 -21.15
CA GLY A 405 -20.86 14.52 -21.51
C GLY A 405 -19.37 14.72 -21.25
N GLY A 406 -18.72 13.69 -20.71
CA GLY A 406 -17.28 13.61 -20.49
C GLY A 406 -16.96 12.54 -19.45
N LEU A 407 -15.67 12.34 -19.12
CA LEU A 407 -15.30 11.54 -17.95
C LEU A 407 -15.98 12.10 -16.69
N PHE A 408 -16.01 13.42 -16.60
CA PHE A 408 -16.83 14.20 -15.68
C PHE A 408 -17.96 14.87 -16.47
N SER A 409 -19.17 14.86 -15.93
CA SER A 409 -20.29 15.61 -16.50
C SER A 409 -20.11 17.09 -16.18
N ARG A 410 -20.14 17.47 -14.90
CA ARG A 410 -19.80 18.83 -14.45
C ARG A 410 -18.78 18.83 -13.33
N LEU A 411 -17.73 19.64 -13.47
CA LEU A 411 -16.75 19.95 -12.43
C LEU A 411 -17.07 21.33 -11.83
N ARG A 412 -17.36 21.41 -10.52
CA ARG A 412 -17.76 22.66 -9.83
C ARG A 412 -16.86 22.94 -8.63
N GLY A 413 -15.95 23.90 -8.75
CA GLY A 413 -14.95 24.24 -7.72
C GLY A 413 -13.95 23.12 -7.39
N GLY A 414 -14.06 21.97 -8.08
CA GLY A 414 -13.14 20.83 -7.94
C GLY A 414 -11.85 21.01 -8.73
N LYS A 415 -10.96 20.01 -8.62
CA LYS A 415 -9.64 20.05 -9.27
C LYS A 415 -9.30 18.75 -9.97
N ILE A 416 -8.63 18.83 -11.12
CA ILE A 416 -8.10 17.67 -11.84
C ILE A 416 -6.61 17.88 -12.10
N TYR A 417 -5.79 16.89 -11.76
CA TYR A 417 -4.33 16.95 -11.90
C TYR A 417 -3.81 15.79 -12.74
N ASN A 418 -2.86 16.06 -13.63
CA ASN A 418 -2.00 15.06 -14.28
C ASN A 418 -2.79 13.90 -14.90
N LEU A 419 -3.74 14.21 -15.78
CA LEU A 419 -4.63 13.23 -16.41
C LEU A 419 -4.60 13.33 -17.94
N GLY A 420 -4.38 12.19 -18.60
CA GLY A 420 -4.61 12.05 -20.03
C GLY A 420 -5.96 11.40 -20.34
N VAL A 421 -6.64 11.86 -21.41
CA VAL A 421 -7.77 11.13 -22.03
C VAL A 421 -7.46 10.87 -23.50
N GLU A 422 -7.45 9.61 -23.91
CA GLU A 422 -7.09 9.19 -25.27
C GLU A 422 -8.18 8.35 -25.90
N ASN A 423 -8.68 8.80 -27.06
CA ASN A 423 -9.81 8.19 -27.76
C ASN A 423 -11.10 8.18 -26.93
N ALA A 424 -12.11 8.90 -27.39
CA ALA A 424 -13.34 9.01 -26.65
C ALA A 424 -14.56 9.12 -27.57
N TYR A 425 -15.66 8.51 -27.16
CA TYR A 425 -16.97 8.66 -27.74
C TYR A 425 -17.91 9.21 -26.67
N ILE A 426 -18.40 10.43 -26.86
CA ILE A 426 -19.25 11.12 -25.90
C ILE A 426 -20.56 11.51 -26.57
N GLU A 427 -21.65 10.86 -26.18
CA GLU A 427 -23.03 11.15 -26.61
C GLU A 427 -23.83 11.75 -25.45
N SER A 428 -24.32 12.97 -25.65
CA SER A 428 -25.36 13.56 -24.79
C SER A 428 -26.69 13.49 -25.52
N THR A 429 -27.56 12.58 -25.08
CA THR A 429 -28.92 12.41 -25.61
C THR A 429 -29.86 13.58 -25.29
N ALA A 430 -29.53 14.41 -24.29
CA ALA A 430 -30.25 15.64 -23.95
C ALA A 430 -29.75 16.88 -24.73
N ASN A 431 -28.83 16.70 -25.68
CA ASN A 431 -28.20 17.79 -26.44
C ASN A 431 -27.53 18.87 -25.57
N LEU A 432 -26.76 18.44 -24.57
CA LEU A 432 -25.98 19.30 -23.68
C LEU A 432 -24.51 19.34 -24.10
N ARG A 433 -23.73 20.11 -23.35
CA ARG A 433 -22.29 20.34 -23.51
C ARG A 433 -21.52 19.05 -23.37
N CYS A 434 -20.47 18.90 -24.17
CA CYS A 434 -19.59 17.74 -24.05
C CYS A 434 -18.11 18.16 -24.13
N GLY A 435 -17.29 17.57 -23.28
CA GLY A 435 -15.83 17.52 -23.45
C GLY A 435 -15.32 16.12 -23.17
N ALA A 436 -14.10 15.80 -23.58
CA ALA A 436 -13.57 14.45 -23.32
C ALA A 436 -13.27 14.26 -21.82
N ILE A 437 -12.71 15.29 -21.18
CA ILE A 437 -12.46 15.27 -19.73
C ILE A 437 -13.70 15.73 -18.97
N VAL A 438 -14.21 16.94 -19.26
CA VAL A 438 -15.34 17.54 -18.52
C VAL A 438 -16.41 18.05 -19.49
N GLY A 439 -17.70 17.85 -19.21
CA GLY A 439 -18.78 18.49 -19.96
C GLY A 439 -18.84 20.00 -19.74
N GLU A 440 -19.01 20.43 -18.49
CA GLU A 440 -18.90 21.83 -18.07
C GLU A 440 -17.95 22.02 -16.87
N HIS A 441 -17.09 23.02 -16.96
CA HIS A 441 -16.12 23.37 -15.94
C HIS A 441 -16.52 24.70 -15.29
N HIS A 442 -16.97 24.67 -14.04
CA HIS A 442 -17.80 25.69 -13.41
C HIS A 442 -17.25 26.17 -12.04
N ASP A 443 -17.60 27.39 -11.61
CA ASP A 443 -17.34 27.99 -10.28
C ASP A 443 -15.90 27.81 -9.77
N ASN A 444 -14.91 28.38 -10.48
CA ASN A 444 -13.50 28.36 -10.05
C ASN A 444 -12.94 26.93 -9.89
N ALA A 445 -13.38 26.01 -10.74
CA ALA A 445 -12.74 24.71 -10.91
C ALA A 445 -11.37 24.87 -11.60
N TRP A 446 -10.48 23.89 -11.44
CA TRP A 446 -9.13 23.92 -12.00
C TRP A 446 -8.68 22.60 -12.64
N MET A 447 -7.97 22.70 -13.76
CA MET A 447 -7.32 21.57 -14.43
C MET A 447 -5.85 21.87 -14.67
N TYR A 448 -4.98 20.97 -14.21
CA TYR A 448 -3.52 21.12 -14.27
C TYR A 448 -2.86 19.93 -14.96
N ASN A 449 -1.99 20.22 -15.93
CA ASN A 449 -1.16 19.20 -16.59
C ASN A 449 -2.01 18.09 -17.22
N CYS A 450 -3.10 18.45 -17.90
CA CYS A 450 -4.01 17.48 -18.52
C CYS A 450 -4.00 17.57 -20.04
N TYR A 451 -4.36 16.47 -20.70
CA TYR A 451 -4.50 16.47 -22.15
C TYR A 451 -5.66 15.58 -22.63
N ALA A 452 -6.18 15.90 -23.81
CA ALA A 452 -7.13 15.03 -24.50
C ALA A 452 -6.79 14.92 -25.98
N ASN A 453 -6.45 13.72 -26.44
CA ASN A 453 -5.94 13.45 -27.79
C ASN A 453 -6.58 12.20 -28.42
N GLY A 454 -6.23 11.95 -29.69
CA GLY A 454 -6.67 10.79 -30.45
C GLY A 454 -8.03 11.00 -31.11
N ASN A 455 -8.75 9.91 -31.37
CA ASN A 455 -10.07 9.96 -32.01
C ASN A 455 -11.14 10.32 -30.97
N ILE A 456 -11.44 11.61 -30.83
CA ILE A 456 -12.48 12.12 -29.93
C ILE A 456 -13.72 12.50 -30.76
N GLN A 457 -14.86 11.90 -30.41
CA GLN A 457 -16.13 12.07 -31.09
C GLN A 457 -17.19 12.59 -30.12
N PHE A 458 -17.85 13.67 -30.51
CA PHE A 458 -18.98 14.24 -29.78
C PHE A 458 -20.28 14.03 -30.57
N VAL A 459 -21.29 13.47 -29.92
CA VAL A 459 -22.63 13.26 -30.49
C VAL A 459 -23.64 14.02 -29.63
N THR A 460 -23.91 15.26 -30.04
CA THR A 460 -24.87 16.17 -29.41
C THR A 460 -25.24 17.25 -30.42
N SER A 461 -26.45 17.81 -30.34
CA SER A 461 -26.79 19.00 -31.13
C SER A 461 -26.37 20.31 -30.47
N HIS A 462 -25.73 20.27 -29.29
CA HIS A 462 -25.19 21.46 -28.63
C HIS A 462 -23.95 21.98 -29.35
N SER A 463 -23.77 23.30 -29.40
CA SER A 463 -22.61 23.90 -30.08
C SER A 463 -21.33 23.86 -29.23
N GLN A 464 -21.45 23.68 -27.92
CA GLN A 464 -20.32 23.69 -26.98
C GLN A 464 -19.73 22.29 -26.81
N THR A 465 -18.88 21.89 -27.76
CA THR A 465 -18.15 20.62 -27.74
C THR A 465 -16.67 20.82 -28.06
N ASN A 466 -15.76 20.48 -27.13
CA ASN A 466 -14.30 20.61 -27.33
C ASN A 466 -13.50 19.59 -26.50
N ALA A 467 -12.19 19.55 -26.70
CA ALA A 467 -11.34 18.47 -26.22
C ALA A 467 -11.36 18.27 -24.70
N LEU A 468 -11.00 19.30 -23.92
CA LEU A 468 -10.95 19.17 -22.47
C LEU A 468 -12.31 19.48 -21.87
N CYS A 469 -12.99 20.49 -22.39
CA CYS A 469 -14.24 20.99 -21.83
C CYS A 469 -15.25 21.49 -22.87
N GLY A 470 -16.53 21.20 -22.70
CA GLY A 470 -17.60 21.82 -23.48
C GLY A 470 -17.67 23.33 -23.23
N GLU A 471 -18.05 23.76 -22.02
CA GLU A 471 -18.06 25.16 -21.58
C GLU A 471 -17.23 25.35 -20.30
N ALA A 472 -16.44 26.42 -20.21
CA ALA A 472 -15.60 26.69 -19.04
C ALA A 472 -16.05 27.97 -18.30
N HIS A 473 -17.21 27.89 -17.66
CA HIS A 473 -17.84 28.98 -16.93
C HIS A 473 -17.12 29.31 -15.61
N GLY A 474 -16.12 30.19 -15.67
CA GLY A 474 -15.21 30.48 -14.55
C GLY A 474 -14.20 29.34 -14.31
N GLY A 475 -13.89 28.54 -15.33
CA GLY A 475 -12.92 27.46 -15.26
C GLY A 475 -11.48 27.89 -15.58
N HIS A 476 -10.50 27.23 -14.96
CA HIS A 476 -9.08 27.52 -15.14
C HIS A 476 -8.31 26.31 -15.67
N PHE A 477 -7.52 26.52 -16.73
CA PHE A 477 -6.65 25.51 -17.33
C PHE A 477 -5.19 25.96 -17.24
N VAL A 478 -4.31 25.08 -16.77
CA VAL A 478 -2.89 25.36 -16.61
C VAL A 478 -2.06 24.19 -17.14
N ASN A 479 -1.12 24.49 -18.04
CA ASN A 479 -0.22 23.50 -18.64
C ASN A 479 -0.97 22.34 -19.34
N CYS A 480 -2.05 22.63 -20.05
CA CYS A 480 -2.83 21.60 -20.74
C CYS A 480 -2.60 21.63 -22.25
N TYR A 481 -2.86 20.53 -22.94
CA TYR A 481 -2.82 20.54 -24.41
C TYR A 481 -3.82 19.61 -25.08
N THR A 482 -4.06 19.82 -26.36
CA THR A 482 -4.87 18.92 -27.20
C THR A 482 -4.49 18.99 -28.67
N THR A 483 -4.66 17.88 -29.39
CA THR A 483 -4.59 17.83 -30.86
C THR A 483 -5.83 18.38 -31.55
N LEU A 484 -6.95 18.56 -30.82
CA LEU A 484 -8.17 19.15 -31.36
C LEU A 484 -8.05 20.68 -31.45
N PRO A 485 -8.88 21.34 -32.28
CA PRO A 485 -8.72 22.78 -32.55
C PRO A 485 -8.79 23.70 -31.33
N LYS A 486 -9.43 23.26 -30.24
CA LYS A 486 -9.66 24.06 -29.03
C LYS A 486 -9.76 23.20 -27.77
N ILE A 487 -9.38 23.79 -26.63
CA ILE A 487 -9.52 23.24 -25.28
C ILE A 487 -10.96 23.35 -24.77
N ALA A 488 -11.58 24.53 -24.94
CA ALA A 488 -12.93 24.86 -24.50
C ALA A 488 -13.65 25.80 -25.48
N CYS A 489 -15.00 25.80 -25.48
CA CYS A 489 -15.77 26.62 -26.42
C CYS A 489 -15.81 28.07 -25.97
N ASP A 490 -16.14 28.27 -24.69
CA ASP A 490 -16.36 29.57 -24.07
C ASP A 490 -15.69 29.63 -22.69
N LEU A 491 -15.19 30.81 -22.31
CA LEU A 491 -14.61 31.12 -20.98
C LEU A 491 -15.36 32.30 -20.32
N PRO A 492 -16.68 32.19 -20.07
CA PRO A 492 -17.41 33.26 -19.40
C PRO A 492 -16.96 33.42 -17.94
N ASN A 493 -17.25 34.59 -17.34
CA ASN A 493 -17.06 34.88 -15.92
C ASN A 493 -15.63 34.71 -15.36
N GLY A 494 -14.62 35.07 -16.15
CA GLY A 494 -13.25 35.24 -15.66
C GLY A 494 -12.43 33.95 -15.58
N GLY A 495 -12.81 32.91 -16.34
CA GLY A 495 -11.96 31.73 -16.54
C GLY A 495 -10.62 32.10 -17.20
N SER A 496 -9.61 31.24 -17.04
CA SER A 496 -8.25 31.48 -17.56
C SER A 496 -7.67 30.27 -18.27
N VAL A 497 -6.80 30.54 -19.23
CA VAL A 497 -5.99 29.55 -19.94
C VAL A 497 -4.54 30.01 -19.83
N GLU A 498 -3.73 29.26 -19.09
CA GLU A 498 -2.33 29.58 -18.83
C GLU A 498 -1.44 28.45 -19.34
N ASN A 499 -0.50 28.79 -20.22
CA ASN A 499 0.46 27.84 -20.78
C ASN A 499 -0.18 26.60 -21.43
N CYS A 500 -1.30 26.79 -22.13
CA CYS A 500 -1.99 25.70 -22.81
C CYS A 500 -1.86 25.77 -24.34
N TYR A 501 -1.95 24.62 -25.01
CA TYR A 501 -1.72 24.48 -26.44
C TYR A 501 -2.86 23.75 -27.14
N GLU A 502 -3.42 24.38 -28.17
CA GLU A 502 -4.57 23.88 -28.94
C GLU A 502 -4.13 23.54 -30.38
N GLY A 503 -4.84 22.61 -31.03
CA GLY A 503 -4.60 22.24 -32.42
C GLY A 503 -3.18 21.73 -32.65
N VAL A 504 -2.59 21.08 -31.65
CA VAL A 504 -1.21 20.61 -31.68
C VAL A 504 -1.05 19.62 -32.83
N THR A 505 -0.15 19.94 -33.76
CA THR A 505 0.20 19.05 -34.87
C THR A 505 1.36 18.15 -34.50
N GLU A 506 1.43 16.97 -35.13
CA GLU A 506 2.57 16.05 -35.00
C GLU A 506 3.90 16.75 -35.31
N SER A 507 3.92 17.61 -36.35
CA SER A 507 5.13 18.34 -36.77
C SER A 507 5.64 19.33 -35.72
N PHE A 508 4.76 19.89 -34.89
CA PHE A 508 5.16 20.78 -33.81
C PHE A 508 5.57 19.97 -32.58
N ALA A 509 4.76 18.98 -32.20
CA ALA A 509 4.99 18.18 -30.99
C ALA A 509 6.26 17.32 -31.08
N SER A 510 6.56 16.72 -32.24
CA SER A 510 7.74 15.86 -32.45
C SER A 510 9.09 16.58 -32.30
N THR A 511 9.11 17.92 -32.28
CA THR A 511 10.35 18.70 -32.07
C THR A 511 10.84 18.70 -30.63
N GLY A 512 9.98 18.36 -29.66
CA GLY A 512 10.25 18.55 -28.23
C GLY A 512 9.92 19.94 -27.70
N GLU A 513 9.64 20.91 -28.57
CA GLU A 513 9.33 22.29 -28.16
C GLU A 513 8.10 22.35 -27.26
N LEU A 514 7.04 21.62 -27.60
CA LEU A 514 5.82 21.56 -26.80
C LEU A 514 6.07 21.00 -25.40
N CYS A 515 6.85 19.91 -25.29
CA CYS A 515 7.20 19.31 -24.00
C CYS A 515 7.94 20.31 -23.10
N CYS A 516 8.94 21.02 -23.65
CA CYS A 516 9.66 22.06 -22.92
C CYS A 516 8.75 23.17 -22.40
N LYS A 517 7.78 23.61 -23.22
CA LYS A 517 6.84 24.67 -22.86
C LYS A 517 5.87 24.24 -21.76
N LEU A 518 5.34 23.01 -21.84
CA LEU A 518 4.42 22.47 -20.83
C LEU A 518 5.07 22.23 -19.46
N GLY A 519 6.41 22.11 -19.42
CA GLY A 519 7.19 22.02 -18.20
C GLY A 519 7.38 20.59 -17.67
N ASP A 520 7.87 20.47 -16.44
CA ASP A 520 8.38 19.21 -15.87
C ASP A 520 7.28 18.19 -15.49
N ALA A 521 6.00 18.46 -15.75
CA ALA A 521 4.95 17.44 -15.62
C ALA A 521 4.93 16.49 -16.82
N PHE A 522 5.31 16.97 -18.00
CA PHE A 522 5.31 16.19 -19.23
C PHE A 522 6.71 15.66 -19.56
N ARG A 523 6.75 14.53 -20.27
CA ARG A 523 7.95 13.86 -20.78
C ARG A 523 7.79 13.58 -22.26
N GLN A 524 8.91 13.45 -22.95
CA GLN A 524 8.93 13.06 -24.35
C GLN A 524 10.30 12.51 -24.74
N THR A 525 10.34 11.28 -25.21
CA THR A 525 11.48 10.65 -25.87
C THR A 525 11.42 10.97 -27.37
N LEU A 526 12.30 11.88 -27.81
CA LEU A 526 12.29 12.38 -29.18
C LEU A 526 12.60 11.27 -30.18
N GLY A 527 11.77 11.15 -31.22
CA GLY A 527 11.86 10.09 -32.24
C GLY A 527 11.04 8.84 -31.93
N GLU A 528 10.62 8.65 -30.68
CA GLU A 528 9.70 7.59 -30.25
C GLU A 528 8.29 8.17 -30.01
N ASP A 529 8.22 9.24 -29.21
CA ASP A 529 6.97 9.92 -28.89
C ASP A 529 6.69 11.06 -29.85
N ILE A 530 5.50 11.02 -30.45
CA ILE A 530 5.02 12.13 -31.27
C ILE A 530 4.57 13.30 -30.39
N TYR A 531 3.91 13.02 -29.26
CA TYR A 531 3.32 14.01 -28.36
C TYR A 531 3.86 13.87 -26.92
N PRO A 532 3.89 14.93 -26.11
CA PRO A 532 4.31 14.84 -24.72
C PRO A 532 3.36 13.96 -23.90
N VAL A 533 3.92 13.03 -23.13
CA VAL A 533 3.18 12.12 -22.25
C VAL A 533 3.38 12.52 -20.80
N LEU A 534 2.50 12.04 -19.91
CA LEU A 534 2.69 12.22 -18.46
C LEU A 534 3.56 11.11 -17.85
N ASP A 535 3.74 9.99 -18.56
CA ASP A 535 4.55 8.88 -18.10
C ASP A 535 6.00 9.30 -17.82
N LYS A 536 6.40 9.16 -16.55
CA LYS A 536 7.71 9.56 -16.05
C LYS A 536 8.84 8.65 -16.51
N THR A 537 8.56 7.50 -17.12
CA THR A 537 9.58 6.64 -17.73
C THR A 537 10.19 7.26 -18.99
N HIS A 538 9.50 8.23 -19.60
CA HIS A 538 9.95 8.93 -20.79
C HIS A 538 10.92 10.08 -20.47
N SER A 539 11.57 10.60 -21.52
CA SER A 539 12.69 11.53 -21.37
C SER A 539 12.30 12.94 -20.91
N TYR A 540 13.18 13.58 -20.12
CA TYR A 540 13.13 15.01 -19.87
C TYR A 540 13.57 15.76 -21.12
N VAL A 541 12.77 16.68 -21.64
CA VAL A 541 13.20 17.54 -22.76
C VAL A 541 13.75 18.86 -22.23
N LYS A 542 14.94 19.25 -22.68
CA LYS A 542 15.52 20.57 -22.40
C LYS A 542 15.93 21.27 -23.68
N GLU A 543 15.59 22.56 -23.75
CA GLU A 543 16.02 23.47 -24.81
C GLU A 543 17.42 24.02 -24.51
N ILE A 544 18.28 23.99 -25.52
CA ILE A 544 19.54 24.73 -25.56
C ILE A 544 19.37 25.85 -26.59
N SER A 545 19.46 27.09 -26.13
CA SER A 545 19.23 28.28 -26.96
C SER A 545 20.41 28.58 -27.89
N GLU A 546 20.31 29.63 -28.71
CA GLU A 546 21.42 30.17 -29.52
C GLU A 546 22.67 30.57 -28.71
N ALA A 547 22.53 30.73 -27.38
CA ALA A 547 23.69 30.91 -26.50
C ALA A 547 24.58 29.66 -26.42
N GLY A 548 24.07 28.49 -26.79
CA GLY A 548 24.77 27.21 -26.76
C GLY A 548 24.88 26.59 -25.35
N TYR A 549 24.23 27.19 -24.35
CA TYR A 549 24.24 26.72 -22.97
C TYR A 549 22.85 26.72 -22.35
N ALA A 550 22.62 25.80 -21.42
CA ALA A 550 21.44 25.73 -20.56
C ALA A 550 21.83 25.22 -19.16
N THR A 551 20.89 25.25 -18.21
CA THR A 551 21.04 24.57 -16.92
C THR A 551 19.94 23.55 -16.71
N MET A 552 20.25 22.51 -15.91
CA MET A 552 19.34 21.43 -15.60
C MET A 552 19.54 20.97 -14.15
N TYR A 553 18.42 20.68 -13.49
CA TYR A 553 18.35 20.02 -12.20
C TYR A 553 17.12 19.12 -12.20
N VAL A 554 17.28 17.82 -12.02
CA VAL A 554 16.16 16.86 -12.07
C VAL A 554 16.28 15.86 -10.93
N PRO A 555 15.16 15.34 -10.39
CA PRO A 555 15.19 14.43 -9.25
C PRO A 555 15.75 13.04 -9.62
N ASP A 556 15.63 12.63 -10.89
CA ASP A 556 16.08 11.32 -11.36
C ASP A 556 17.50 11.39 -11.95
N ALA A 557 18.23 10.28 -11.88
CA ALA A 557 19.45 10.14 -12.67
C ALA A 557 19.06 10.01 -14.15
N VAL A 558 19.79 10.68 -15.05
CA VAL A 558 19.47 10.70 -16.48
C VAL A 558 20.69 10.48 -17.37
N LEU A 559 20.47 9.85 -18.52
CA LEU A 559 21.48 9.66 -19.56
C LEU A 559 21.77 10.97 -20.29
N ILE A 560 23.05 11.20 -20.61
CA ILE A 560 23.49 12.34 -21.43
C ILE A 560 23.29 11.97 -22.92
N PRO A 561 22.42 12.67 -23.67
CA PRO A 561 22.19 12.39 -25.08
C PRO A 561 23.39 12.78 -25.96
N GLU A 562 23.45 12.22 -27.18
CA GLU A 562 24.49 12.55 -28.15
C GLU A 562 24.50 14.06 -28.46
N GLY A 563 25.70 14.62 -28.64
CA GLY A 563 25.89 16.04 -28.95
C GLY A 563 25.77 16.99 -27.75
N VAL A 564 25.43 16.50 -26.56
CA VAL A 564 25.39 17.31 -25.33
C VAL A 564 26.62 17.07 -24.46
N SER A 565 27.28 18.14 -24.06
CA SER A 565 28.31 18.13 -23.03
C SER A 565 27.74 18.68 -21.72
N VAL A 566 28.03 18.00 -20.61
CA VAL A 566 27.48 18.32 -19.29
C VAL A 566 28.60 18.62 -18.31
N PHE A 567 28.39 19.60 -17.44
CA PHE A 567 29.40 20.08 -16.51
C PHE A 567 28.82 20.41 -15.12
N THR A 568 29.61 20.12 -14.08
CA THR A 568 29.48 20.77 -12.77
C THR A 568 30.42 21.96 -12.67
N GLY A 569 30.24 22.82 -11.67
CA GLY A 569 31.03 24.04 -11.51
C GLY A 569 31.87 24.06 -10.23
N GLU A 570 33.06 24.66 -10.27
CA GLU A 570 33.86 25.03 -9.10
C GLU A 570 34.22 26.52 -9.16
N TYR A 571 34.27 27.20 -8.01
CA TYR A 571 34.70 28.60 -7.95
C TYR A 571 36.19 28.75 -8.26
N GLU A 572 36.52 29.66 -9.18
CA GLU A 572 37.90 30.06 -9.47
C GLU A 572 37.98 31.57 -9.74
N GLU A 573 38.10 32.35 -8.66
CA GLU A 573 38.09 33.83 -8.67
C GLU A 573 36.87 34.43 -9.40
N THR A 574 37.04 34.95 -10.62
CA THR A 574 35.97 35.52 -11.47
C THR A 574 35.43 34.52 -12.50
N TRP A 575 35.88 33.27 -12.45
CA TRP A 575 35.49 32.21 -13.37
C TRP A 575 34.78 31.09 -12.62
N LEU A 576 33.90 30.40 -13.34
CA LEU A 576 33.37 29.11 -12.97
C LEU A 576 34.16 28.07 -13.77
N LYS A 577 34.98 27.30 -13.08
CA LYS A 577 35.69 26.16 -13.66
C LYS A 577 34.68 25.04 -13.91
N LEU A 578 34.56 24.61 -15.16
CA LEU A 578 33.62 23.57 -15.56
C LEU A 578 34.29 22.19 -15.50
N ASN A 579 33.73 21.30 -14.68
CA ASN A 579 34.18 19.91 -14.56
C ASN A 579 33.24 19.01 -15.36
N ARG A 580 33.79 18.29 -16.34
CA ARG A 580 32.98 17.48 -17.25
C ARG A 580 32.34 16.28 -16.56
N VAL A 581 31.04 16.13 -16.75
CA VAL A 581 30.25 14.93 -16.40
C VAL A 581 30.11 14.07 -17.65
N GLN A 582 30.22 12.74 -17.49
CA GLN A 582 30.16 11.79 -18.61
C GLN A 582 29.12 10.72 -18.35
N LYS A 583 28.46 10.28 -19.43
CA LYS A 583 27.46 9.21 -19.51
C LYS A 583 26.15 9.49 -18.76
N VAL A 584 26.21 9.80 -17.46
CA VAL A 584 25.04 9.95 -16.58
C VAL A 584 25.15 11.24 -15.77
N ILE A 585 24.05 11.98 -15.69
CA ILE A 585 23.83 13.03 -14.68
C ILE A 585 23.17 12.37 -13.47
N PRO A 586 23.78 12.40 -12.27
CA PRO A 586 23.15 11.82 -11.10
C PRO A 586 21.86 12.53 -10.69
N ALA A 587 21.02 11.80 -9.96
CA ALA A 587 19.81 12.31 -9.34
C ALA A 587 20.11 13.55 -8.50
N ALA A 588 19.29 14.60 -8.67
CA ALA A 588 19.41 15.89 -7.98
C ALA A 588 20.79 16.55 -8.13
N GLU A 589 21.48 16.33 -9.26
CA GLU A 589 22.75 17.00 -9.55
C GLU A 589 22.52 18.24 -10.44
N PRO A 590 22.79 19.46 -9.95
CA PRO A 590 22.64 20.67 -10.75
C PRO A 590 23.81 20.82 -11.73
N VAL A 591 23.51 20.96 -13.02
CA VAL A 591 24.52 20.97 -14.08
C VAL A 591 24.32 22.10 -15.09
N VAL A 592 25.41 22.44 -15.77
CA VAL A 592 25.44 23.24 -17.00
C VAL A 592 25.50 22.30 -18.21
N LEU A 593 24.63 22.54 -19.18
CA LEU A 593 24.57 21.85 -20.45
C LEU A 593 25.19 22.73 -21.54
N LYS A 594 25.92 22.13 -22.48
CA LYS A 594 26.46 22.79 -23.68
C LYS A 594 26.19 21.93 -24.91
N ALA A 595 25.55 22.50 -25.92
CA ALA A 595 25.34 21.86 -27.22
C ALA A 595 25.04 22.90 -28.30
N THR A 596 24.84 22.44 -29.55
CA THR A 596 24.22 23.26 -30.59
C THR A 596 22.78 23.63 -30.20
N PRO A 597 22.23 24.73 -30.74
CA PRO A 597 20.85 25.11 -30.42
C PRO A 597 19.85 24.02 -30.84
N GLY A 598 18.90 23.68 -29.96
CA GLY A 598 17.92 22.63 -30.21
C GLY A 598 17.31 22.05 -28.93
N PHE A 599 16.50 21.00 -29.11
CA PHE A 599 15.84 20.27 -28.03
C PHE A 599 16.49 18.90 -27.84
N TYR A 600 16.73 18.53 -26.58
CA TYR A 600 17.45 17.31 -26.22
C TYR A 600 16.67 16.53 -25.17
N ALA A 601 16.52 15.22 -25.41
CA ALA A 601 15.85 14.28 -24.51
C ALA A 601 16.87 13.59 -23.58
N PHE A 602 16.66 13.71 -22.28
CA PHE A 602 17.45 13.09 -21.21
C PHE A 602 16.63 11.97 -20.59
N LYS A 603 16.93 10.72 -20.97
CA LYS A 603 16.18 9.54 -20.54
C LYS A 603 16.46 9.22 -19.06
N PRO A 604 15.43 9.04 -18.20
CA PRO A 604 15.60 8.58 -16.83
C PRO A 604 16.25 7.19 -16.75
N GLY A 605 17.05 6.98 -15.72
CA GLY A 605 17.71 5.71 -15.41
C GLY A 605 19.24 5.79 -15.45
N ILE A 606 19.87 5.01 -14.58
CA ILE A 606 21.23 4.46 -14.82
C ILE A 606 21.01 3.36 -15.85
N PRO A 607 21.86 3.16 -16.88
CA PRO A 607 21.55 2.21 -17.95
C PRO A 607 21.32 0.80 -17.38
N ASP A 608 20.05 0.46 -17.19
CA ASP A 608 19.58 -0.91 -17.22
C ASP A 608 19.56 -1.30 -18.69
N LYS A 609 20.16 -2.46 -18.99
CA LYS A 609 20.21 -3.10 -20.31
C LYS A 609 19.06 -2.64 -21.23
N GLU A 610 19.40 -1.90 -22.29
CA GLU A 610 18.88 -2.10 -23.66
C GLU A 610 19.28 -1.06 -24.71
N ASP A 611 20.15 -0.10 -24.43
CA ASP A 611 20.81 0.59 -25.55
C ASP A 611 21.95 -0.29 -26.06
N ASN A 612 21.63 -1.08 -27.09
CA ASN A 612 22.60 -1.67 -27.98
C ASN A 612 23.66 -0.61 -28.35
N ILE A 613 24.83 -0.68 -27.70
CA ILE A 613 26.05 -0.45 -28.45
C ILE A 613 26.05 -1.56 -29.50
N ILE A 614 25.45 -1.26 -30.65
CA ILE A 614 25.83 -1.87 -31.89
C ILE A 614 27.31 -1.54 -32.05
N ILE A 615 28.19 -2.39 -31.52
CA ILE A 615 29.55 -2.51 -32.04
C ILE A 615 29.40 -3.27 -33.37
N SER A 616 28.84 -2.60 -34.39
CA SER A 616 28.88 -3.07 -35.78
C SER A 616 30.20 -2.64 -36.41
N ALA A 617 31.31 -3.07 -35.82
CA ALA A 617 32.61 -3.02 -36.49
C ALA A 617 33.56 -3.99 -35.80
N LEU A 618 34.01 -5.01 -36.55
CA LEU A 618 34.88 -6.14 -36.15
C LEU A 618 34.05 -7.25 -35.47
N PHE A 619 33.65 -8.34 -36.11
CA PHE A 619 34.39 -9.25 -36.99
C PHE A 619 33.45 -9.98 -37.94
N GLY A 620 33.85 -10.10 -39.21
CA GLY A 620 33.20 -10.94 -40.19
C GLY A 620 33.67 -12.40 -40.13
N ASP A 621 32.85 -13.25 -40.75
CA ASP A 621 33.09 -14.61 -41.20
C ASP A 621 33.15 -15.73 -40.15
N TYR A 622 31.98 -16.34 -39.89
CA TYR A 622 31.66 -17.76 -40.12
C TYR A 622 30.32 -18.04 -39.44
N ILE A 623 29.25 -18.35 -40.18
CA ILE A 623 28.37 -19.53 -40.07
C ILE A 623 27.34 -19.39 -41.21
N SER A 624 27.61 -20.04 -42.33
CA SER A 624 26.60 -20.46 -43.29
C SER A 624 26.10 -21.86 -42.89
N HIS A 625 24.79 -22.05 -42.95
CA HIS A 625 24.01 -23.28 -42.72
C HIS A 625 23.39 -23.43 -41.33
N MET A 626 22.12 -23.06 -41.21
CA MET A 626 21.02 -24.02 -40.99
C MET A 626 19.68 -23.32 -41.25
N GLU A 627 19.00 -23.74 -42.31
CA GLU A 627 17.61 -23.37 -42.63
C GLU A 627 16.64 -24.24 -41.81
N ASN A 628 15.53 -23.62 -41.43
CA ASN A 628 14.23 -24.20 -41.09
C ASN A 628 14.08 -25.03 -39.80
N GLY A 629 13.24 -24.47 -38.92
CA GLY A 629 12.45 -25.10 -37.86
C GLY A 629 12.75 -26.55 -37.51
N VAL A 630 13.39 -26.76 -36.37
CA VAL A 630 13.34 -28.03 -35.64
C VAL A 630 13.02 -27.72 -34.18
N ASP A 631 11.89 -28.30 -33.76
CA ASP A 631 11.39 -28.45 -32.40
C ASP A 631 12.48 -29.02 -31.47
N LEU A 632 12.86 -28.27 -30.43
CA LEU A 632 13.92 -28.61 -29.47
C LEU A 632 13.58 -29.83 -28.60
N ALA A 633 12.38 -30.41 -28.74
CA ALA A 633 12.03 -31.70 -28.14
C ALA A 633 12.64 -32.92 -28.87
N ALA A 634 13.26 -32.78 -30.05
CA ALA A 634 13.68 -33.92 -30.89
C ALA A 634 15.20 -34.18 -30.96
N ALA A 635 16.07 -33.34 -30.37
CA ALA A 635 17.50 -33.62 -30.29
C ALA A 635 17.85 -34.31 -28.95
N GLY A 636 17.47 -35.58 -28.83
CA GLY A 636 17.83 -36.42 -27.69
C GLY A 636 19.35 -36.47 -27.46
N LEU A 637 19.83 -35.74 -26.45
CA LEU A 637 21.15 -35.91 -25.84
C LEU A 637 21.01 -35.94 -24.31
N LEU A 638 20.74 -37.16 -23.86
CA LEU A 638 21.29 -37.85 -22.68
C LEU A 638 21.04 -37.26 -21.28
N HIS A 639 20.26 -38.02 -20.50
CA HIS A 639 20.53 -38.28 -19.08
C HIS A 639 22.04 -38.40 -18.83
N SER A 640 22.64 -37.45 -18.11
CA SER A 640 24.05 -37.53 -17.70
C SER A 640 24.13 -37.86 -16.21
N SER A 641 24.10 -39.15 -15.91
CA SER A 641 24.52 -39.65 -14.61
C SER A 641 26.04 -39.84 -14.49
N GLU A 642 26.89 -39.59 -15.50
CA GLU A 642 28.34 -39.89 -15.43
C GLU A 642 29.26 -39.03 -16.33
N ILE A 643 29.19 -37.69 -16.33
CA ILE A 643 30.25 -36.86 -16.96
C ILE A 643 30.62 -35.64 -16.07
N PRO A 644 31.87 -35.52 -15.58
CA PRO A 644 32.38 -34.30 -14.98
C PRO A 644 32.71 -33.24 -16.06
N GLY A 645 32.23 -32.01 -15.87
CA GLY A 645 32.57 -30.86 -16.72
C GLY A 645 31.60 -30.68 -17.90
N ILE A 646 30.55 -29.89 -17.68
CA ILE A 646 29.75 -29.30 -18.76
C ILE A 646 30.15 -27.82 -18.85
N ASP A 647 30.82 -27.44 -19.94
CA ASP A 647 30.98 -26.04 -20.35
C ASP A 647 29.73 -25.62 -21.13
N VAL A 648 28.85 -24.83 -20.51
CA VAL A 648 27.77 -24.17 -21.25
C VAL A 648 28.32 -22.86 -21.83
N VAL A 649 28.62 -22.85 -23.13
CA VAL A 649 29.11 -21.67 -23.87
C VAL A 649 27.94 -21.03 -24.63
N PHE A 650 27.58 -19.79 -24.30
CA PHE A 650 26.53 -19.05 -25.00
C PHE A 650 27.05 -18.37 -26.28
N TRP A 651 26.40 -18.61 -27.42
CA TRP A 651 26.64 -17.94 -28.70
C TRP A 651 25.41 -17.10 -29.10
N GLY A 652 25.57 -15.79 -29.26
CA GLY A 652 24.50 -14.88 -29.71
C GLY A 652 24.59 -14.58 -31.21
N GLY A 653 23.59 -14.98 -31.97
CA GLY A 653 23.33 -14.55 -33.36
C GLY A 653 22.19 -13.52 -33.44
N THR A 654 22.06 -12.88 -34.59
CA THR A 654 21.46 -11.55 -34.86
C THR A 654 19.93 -11.41 -34.83
N GLU A 655 19.17 -12.28 -34.17
CA GLU A 655 17.73 -12.06 -34.00
C GLU A 655 17.33 -12.41 -32.55
N SER A 656 16.50 -11.54 -31.96
CA SER A 656 16.10 -11.52 -30.56
C SER A 656 15.91 -12.92 -29.96
N PRO A 657 16.66 -13.34 -28.93
CA PRO A 657 16.26 -14.48 -28.15
C PRO A 657 15.17 -14.02 -27.17
N THR A 658 13.93 -14.36 -27.49
CA THR A 658 12.89 -14.56 -26.49
C THR A 658 13.38 -15.67 -25.55
N PHE A 659 13.76 -15.30 -24.32
CA PHE A 659 13.98 -16.27 -23.26
C PHE A 659 12.63 -16.81 -22.82
N TRP A 660 12.30 -18.02 -23.26
CA TRP A 660 11.27 -18.81 -22.60
C TRP A 660 11.76 -19.20 -21.20
N ASN A 661 10.83 -19.21 -20.24
CA ASN A 661 10.98 -19.43 -18.80
C ASN A 661 11.59 -20.79 -18.36
N ASP A 662 12.58 -21.34 -19.05
CA ASP A 662 13.07 -22.67 -18.72
C ASP A 662 14.20 -22.64 -17.69
N ALA A 663 13.85 -23.03 -16.48
CA ALA A 663 14.80 -23.22 -15.39
C ALA A 663 15.75 -24.41 -15.65
N ALA A 664 17.03 -24.25 -15.30
CA ALA A 664 18.02 -25.31 -15.43
C ALA A 664 18.15 -26.11 -14.12
N TRP A 665 18.07 -27.43 -14.19
CA TRP A 665 18.33 -28.31 -13.06
C TRP A 665 19.82 -28.66 -12.98
N LEU A 666 20.49 -28.29 -11.89
CA LEU A 666 21.84 -28.76 -11.54
C LEU A 666 21.76 -29.91 -10.53
N TYR A 667 22.46 -31.00 -10.79
CA TYR A 667 22.48 -32.19 -9.95
C TYR A 667 23.71 -32.24 -9.02
N GLN A 668 23.67 -33.10 -8.01
CA GLN A 668 24.78 -33.31 -7.09
C GLN A 668 26.11 -33.57 -7.83
N GLY A 669 27.14 -32.77 -7.53
CA GLY A 669 28.46 -32.91 -8.15
C GLY A 669 28.62 -32.20 -9.50
N SER A 670 27.58 -31.53 -10.00
CA SER A 670 27.68 -30.65 -11.17
C SER A 670 28.25 -29.28 -10.79
N SER A 671 29.04 -28.72 -11.70
CA SER A 671 29.51 -27.34 -11.64
C SER A 671 28.99 -26.55 -12.85
N MET A 672 28.55 -25.32 -12.63
CA MET A 672 28.22 -24.38 -13.70
C MET A 672 29.24 -23.25 -13.71
N THR A 673 29.82 -22.97 -14.87
CA THR A 673 30.78 -21.86 -15.05
C THR A 673 30.17 -20.79 -15.93
N ILE A 674 30.14 -19.56 -15.44
CA ILE A 674 29.77 -18.37 -16.21
C ILE A 674 31.06 -17.66 -16.60
N SER A 675 31.31 -17.53 -17.90
CA SER A 675 32.50 -16.87 -18.45
C SER A 675 32.13 -15.61 -19.23
N SER A 676 32.86 -14.51 -19.06
CA SER A 676 32.76 -13.31 -19.90
C SER A 676 33.99 -13.10 -20.76
N PHE A 677 33.82 -12.50 -21.94
CA PHE A 677 34.93 -11.90 -22.70
C PHE A 677 35.46 -10.60 -22.04
N PHE A 678 34.70 -10.01 -21.12
CA PHE A 678 35.06 -8.84 -20.33
C PHE A 678 35.95 -9.20 -19.12
N SER A 679 36.65 -8.20 -18.59
CA SER A 679 37.67 -8.35 -17.54
C SER A 679 37.11 -8.55 -16.13
N SER A 680 35.83 -8.30 -15.85
CA SER A 680 35.22 -8.71 -14.59
C SER A 680 33.68 -8.65 -14.55
N PHE A 681 33.07 -9.46 -13.69
CA PHE A 681 31.68 -9.30 -13.24
C PHE A 681 31.64 -8.47 -11.94
N THR A 682 30.52 -7.78 -11.67
CA THR A 682 30.29 -7.09 -10.38
C THR A 682 29.06 -7.54 -9.62
N LYS A 683 28.07 -8.07 -10.32
CA LYS A 683 26.86 -8.62 -9.71
C LYS A 683 26.29 -9.77 -10.53
N VAL A 684 25.81 -10.81 -9.86
CA VAL A 684 25.06 -11.92 -10.49
C VAL A 684 23.92 -12.31 -9.57
N VAL A 685 22.72 -12.50 -10.13
CA VAL A 685 21.47 -12.74 -9.40
C VAL A 685 20.80 -14.03 -9.86
N PHE A 686 20.48 -14.91 -8.93
CA PHE A 686 19.73 -16.15 -9.16
C PHE A 686 18.52 -16.27 -8.25
N ASP A 687 17.42 -16.79 -8.81
CA ASP A 687 16.26 -17.27 -8.06
C ASP A 687 16.30 -18.81 -7.92
N PHE A 688 15.68 -19.31 -6.85
CA PHE A 688 15.64 -20.73 -6.49
C PHE A 688 14.22 -21.18 -6.17
N GLU A 689 13.86 -22.40 -6.62
CA GLU A 689 12.72 -23.17 -6.10
C GLU A 689 13.28 -24.42 -5.38
N GLU A 690 12.84 -24.68 -4.15
CA GLU A 690 13.55 -25.57 -3.22
C GLU A 690 13.12 -27.06 -3.34
N GLU A 691 14.10 -27.95 -3.46
CA GLU A 691 14.02 -29.34 -2.95
C GLU A 691 15.36 -29.71 -2.27
N THR A 692 15.52 -29.37 -0.99
CA THR A 692 16.53 -29.90 -0.05
C THR A 692 17.98 -30.04 -0.56
N ALA A 693 18.72 -28.92 -0.68
CA ALA A 693 20.18 -28.97 -0.86
C ALA A 693 20.88 -27.71 -0.34
N SER A 694 21.93 -27.87 0.47
CA SER A 694 22.87 -26.81 0.83
C SER A 694 23.94 -26.63 -0.28
N LEU A 695 24.08 -25.41 -0.81
CA LEU A 695 25.16 -24.99 -1.70
C LEU A 695 26.40 -24.63 -0.86
N THR A 696 27.58 -25.18 -1.21
CA THR A 696 28.86 -24.73 -0.65
C THR A 696 29.77 -24.22 -1.77
N ASN A 697 30.25 -22.99 -1.62
CA ASN A 697 31.16 -22.32 -2.56
C ASN A 697 32.60 -22.70 -2.18
N THR A 698 33.32 -23.44 -3.02
CA THR A 698 34.64 -23.98 -2.63
C THR A 698 35.85 -23.16 -3.05
N ASP A 699 35.76 -22.10 -3.88
CA ASP A 699 36.97 -21.37 -4.31
C ASP A 699 36.78 -19.86 -4.57
N ILE A 700 36.41 -19.07 -3.56
CA ILE A 700 36.68 -17.62 -3.52
C ILE A 700 37.15 -17.20 -2.12
N THR A 701 38.29 -16.50 -2.03
CA THR A 701 38.79 -15.90 -0.77
C THR A 701 37.99 -14.62 -0.48
N PHE A 702 37.26 -14.56 0.64
CA PHE A 702 36.30 -13.50 0.94
C PHE A 702 36.92 -12.28 1.65
N SER A 703 36.44 -11.08 1.29
CA SER A 703 36.39 -9.90 2.16
C SER A 703 34.96 -9.32 2.14
N SER A 704 34.08 -9.89 2.99
CA SER A 704 32.75 -9.43 3.44
C SER A 704 31.56 -9.31 2.45
N GLY A 705 30.43 -9.95 2.80
CA GLY A 705 29.07 -9.76 2.24
C GLY A 705 28.02 -10.59 3.01
N GLN A 706 26.77 -10.10 3.16
CA GLN A 706 25.66 -10.73 3.92
C GLN A 706 24.66 -11.48 3.01
N PHE A 707 23.96 -12.49 3.56
CA PHE A 707 22.93 -13.30 2.89
C PHE A 707 21.51 -12.93 3.36
N ASN A 708 20.54 -12.88 2.43
CA ASN A 708 19.09 -12.85 2.70
C ASN A 708 18.38 -13.95 1.90
N PHE A 709 17.36 -14.59 2.48
CA PHE A 709 16.71 -15.79 1.93
C PHE A 709 15.65 -15.43 0.87
N GLN A 710 15.94 -15.79 -0.40
CA GLN A 710 15.06 -16.07 -1.57
C GLN A 710 15.81 -15.81 -2.89
N THR A 711 16.82 -14.94 -2.85
CA THR A 711 17.65 -14.57 -4.02
C THR A 711 19.12 -14.63 -3.63
N MET A 712 19.96 -15.35 -4.38
CA MET A 712 21.41 -15.22 -4.22
C MET A 712 21.90 -14.07 -5.09
N THR A 713 22.35 -13.00 -4.44
CA THR A 713 23.01 -11.87 -5.10
C THR A 713 24.48 -11.88 -4.72
N TRP A 714 25.34 -12.13 -5.70
CA TRP A 714 26.76 -11.86 -5.53
C TRP A 714 27.05 -10.39 -5.81
N THR A 715 27.85 -9.74 -4.97
CA THR A 715 28.42 -8.40 -5.19
C THR A 715 29.91 -8.46 -4.87
N GLY A 716 30.78 -8.23 -5.86
CA GLY A 716 32.24 -8.36 -5.75
C GLY A 716 32.90 -8.34 -7.13
N GLU A 717 34.23 -8.30 -7.26
CA GLU A 717 34.89 -8.41 -8.57
C GLU A 717 35.35 -9.84 -8.83
N ALA A 718 34.98 -10.43 -9.98
CA ALA A 718 35.45 -11.74 -10.43
C ALA A 718 36.17 -11.56 -11.76
N THR A 719 37.44 -11.97 -11.85
CA THR A 719 38.32 -11.49 -12.93
C THR A 719 38.05 -12.07 -14.32
N ARG A 720 37.39 -13.22 -14.46
CA ARG A 720 37.06 -13.84 -15.79
C ARG A 720 35.92 -14.86 -15.77
N SER A 721 35.70 -15.52 -14.64
CA SER A 721 34.70 -16.58 -14.52
C SER A 721 34.16 -16.70 -13.11
N LEU A 722 32.89 -17.09 -12.99
CA LEU A 722 32.24 -17.49 -11.74
C LEU A 722 31.83 -18.96 -11.85
N THR A 723 32.27 -19.81 -10.92
CA THR A 723 31.90 -21.23 -10.88
C THR A 723 31.03 -21.51 -9.66
N LEU A 724 29.88 -22.16 -9.88
CA LEU A 724 28.93 -22.58 -8.86
C LEU A 724 28.93 -24.11 -8.78
N SER A 725 29.07 -24.67 -7.56
CA SER A 725 29.14 -26.11 -7.32
C SER A 725 28.00 -26.57 -6.42
N VAL A 726 27.27 -27.61 -6.83
CA VAL A 726 26.13 -28.15 -6.05
C VAL A 726 26.57 -29.36 -5.21
N THR A 727 26.45 -29.25 -3.89
CA THR A 727 26.82 -30.32 -2.94
C THR A 727 25.65 -31.16 -2.41
N GLY A 728 24.40 -30.83 -2.76
CA GLY A 728 23.18 -31.59 -2.40
C GLY A 728 22.45 -32.21 -3.61
N ARG A 729 21.21 -32.72 -3.45
CA ARG A 729 20.53 -33.59 -4.43
C ARG A 729 20.31 -32.97 -5.82
N ARG A 730 19.64 -31.83 -5.90
CA ARG A 730 19.44 -31.02 -7.12
C ARG A 730 18.98 -29.61 -6.77
N VAL A 731 19.25 -28.64 -7.63
CA VAL A 731 18.80 -27.24 -7.50
C VAL A 731 18.29 -26.75 -8.85
N GLN A 732 17.11 -26.14 -8.87
CA GLN A 732 16.57 -25.45 -10.04
C GLN A 732 17.04 -23.98 -10.02
N LEU A 733 17.70 -23.55 -11.09
CA LEU A 733 18.29 -22.22 -11.21
C LEU A 733 17.64 -21.43 -12.34
N SER A 734 17.29 -20.18 -12.05
CA SER A 734 16.94 -19.17 -13.04
C SER A 734 17.87 -17.97 -12.91
N LEU A 735 18.63 -17.65 -13.97
CA LEU A 735 19.46 -16.45 -14.02
C LEU A 735 18.56 -15.24 -14.23
N LYS A 736 18.46 -14.38 -13.20
CA LYS A 736 17.62 -13.18 -13.25
C LYS A 736 18.36 -11.97 -13.80
N GLY A 737 19.69 -11.93 -13.63
CA GLY A 737 20.50 -10.84 -14.16
C GLY A 737 21.98 -10.97 -13.82
N PHE A 738 22.81 -10.24 -14.57
CA PHE A 738 24.24 -10.07 -14.30
C PHE A 738 24.67 -8.66 -14.68
N THR A 739 25.66 -8.13 -13.96
CA THR A 739 26.30 -6.85 -14.19
C THR A 739 27.77 -7.10 -14.49
N VAL A 740 28.25 -6.54 -15.60
CA VAL A 740 29.64 -6.57 -16.04
C VAL A 740 30.24 -5.18 -15.79
N CYS A 741 31.49 -5.13 -15.34
CA CYS A 741 32.23 -3.87 -15.32
C CYS A 741 32.73 -3.56 -16.73
N ASP A 742 32.23 -2.48 -17.33
CA ASP A 742 33.03 -1.75 -18.31
C ASP A 742 34.06 -0.92 -17.52
N PRO A 743 35.38 -1.14 -17.68
CA PRO A 743 36.42 -0.38 -16.98
C PRO A 743 36.42 1.13 -17.30
N GLY A 744 35.49 1.62 -18.12
CA GLY A 744 35.29 3.04 -18.42
C GLY A 744 34.08 3.73 -17.75
N VAL A 745 33.42 3.14 -16.74
CA VAL A 745 32.28 3.76 -16.02
C VAL A 745 32.54 3.82 -14.51
N THR A 746 33.43 4.69 -14.08
CA THR A 746 33.34 5.26 -12.72
C THR A 746 32.58 6.58 -12.83
N PRO A 747 31.49 6.81 -12.07
CA PRO A 747 30.96 8.15 -11.87
C PRO A 747 32.12 9.05 -11.49
N ALA A 748 32.39 10.08 -12.29
CA ALA A 748 33.43 11.04 -11.96
C ALA A 748 33.13 11.58 -10.56
N ASN A 749 34.15 11.71 -9.74
CA ASN A 749 34.05 12.25 -8.39
C ASN A 749 33.45 13.67 -8.49
N ILE A 750 32.16 13.86 -8.18
CA ILE A 750 31.43 15.15 -8.29
C ILE A 750 31.65 16.03 -7.03
N ALA A 751 32.64 15.68 -6.22
CA ALA A 751 33.00 16.46 -5.04
C ALA A 751 33.43 17.88 -5.46
N GLY A 752 32.71 18.90 -4.97
CA GLY A 752 33.05 20.31 -5.20
C GLY A 752 32.08 21.10 -6.09
N ASN A 753 30.95 20.53 -6.54
CA ASN A 753 29.98 21.28 -7.33
C ASN A 753 29.38 22.46 -6.54
N VAL A 754 29.61 23.69 -7.02
CA VAL A 754 29.09 24.92 -6.40
C VAL A 754 27.71 25.31 -6.93
N LEU A 755 27.23 24.66 -7.98
CA LEU A 755 25.89 24.87 -8.51
C LEU A 755 24.83 24.42 -7.49
N LYS A 756 23.72 25.14 -7.45
CA LYS A 756 22.51 24.83 -6.69
C LYS A 756 21.38 24.52 -7.65
N GLY A 757 20.52 23.59 -7.27
CA GLY A 757 19.33 23.22 -8.02
C GLY A 757 18.08 23.87 -7.45
N ALA A 758 17.18 24.34 -8.32
CA ALA A 758 15.86 24.80 -7.92
C ALA A 758 14.87 23.63 -8.10
N ALA A 759 14.42 23.03 -7.00
CA ALA A 759 13.40 21.97 -7.02
C ALA A 759 11.99 22.51 -7.27
N GLU A 760 11.78 23.78 -6.95
CA GLU A 760 10.55 24.55 -7.13
C GLU A 760 10.89 25.94 -7.68
N ASP A 761 9.89 26.73 -8.04
CA ASP A 761 10.09 28.12 -8.43
C ASP A 761 10.62 28.94 -7.25
N ILE A 762 11.79 29.55 -7.38
CA ILE A 762 12.43 30.36 -6.33
C ILE A 762 12.72 31.78 -6.80
N GLU A 763 12.81 32.72 -5.85
CA GLU A 763 13.20 34.10 -6.14
C GLU A 763 14.63 34.18 -6.66
N ALA A 764 14.83 34.86 -7.80
CA ALA A 764 16.13 35.03 -8.43
C ALA A 764 16.98 36.14 -7.80
N ALA A 765 16.36 37.11 -7.13
CA ALA A 765 17.05 38.26 -6.54
C ALA A 765 18.19 37.81 -5.60
N GLY A 766 19.39 38.35 -5.82
CA GLY A 766 20.58 38.02 -5.05
C GLY A 766 21.28 36.71 -5.42
N LYS A 767 20.76 35.97 -6.41
CA LYS A 767 21.36 34.72 -6.94
C LYS A 767 21.96 34.97 -8.31
N TYR A 768 22.90 34.12 -8.73
CA TYR A 768 23.45 34.21 -10.08
C TYR A 768 22.79 33.19 -11.00
N VAL A 769 22.31 33.66 -12.15
CA VAL A 769 21.55 32.88 -13.13
C VAL A 769 22.29 32.83 -14.46
N LEU A 770 22.21 31.71 -15.17
CA LEU A 770 22.83 31.58 -16.50
C LEU A 770 22.22 32.60 -17.46
N ALA A 771 23.05 33.44 -18.08
CA ALA A 771 22.63 34.41 -19.07
C ALA A 771 23.72 34.67 -20.12
N LYS A 772 23.32 35.29 -21.22
CA LYS A 772 24.19 35.86 -22.26
C LYS A 772 23.69 37.27 -22.61
N PRO A 773 24.05 38.30 -21.82
CA PRO A 773 23.70 39.68 -22.13
C PRO A 773 24.30 40.11 -23.48
N ASP A 774 23.66 41.08 -24.13
CA ASP A 774 24.09 41.56 -25.45
C ASP A 774 25.54 42.09 -25.42
N GLY A 775 26.37 41.54 -26.31
CA GLY A 775 27.79 41.91 -26.40
C GLY A 775 28.69 41.30 -25.32
N GLU A 776 28.12 40.53 -24.39
CA GLU A 776 28.85 39.87 -23.31
C GLU A 776 28.94 38.35 -23.53
N GLN A 777 29.88 37.71 -22.84
CA GLN A 777 30.06 36.26 -22.90
C GLN A 777 29.06 35.51 -22.01
N VAL A 778 28.83 34.23 -22.30
CA VAL A 778 27.93 33.40 -21.49
C VAL A 778 28.52 33.20 -20.09
N GLY A 779 27.69 33.30 -19.06
CA GLY A 779 28.09 33.06 -17.68
C GLY A 779 26.91 33.12 -16.72
N PHE A 780 27.19 33.00 -15.43
CA PHE A 780 26.22 33.22 -14.37
C PHE A 780 26.27 34.68 -13.91
N TYR A 781 25.17 35.42 -14.06
CA TYR A 781 25.06 36.85 -13.75
C TYR A 781 24.16 37.07 -12.54
N LEU A 782 24.50 38.04 -11.69
CA LEU A 782 23.68 38.41 -10.54
C LEU A 782 22.30 38.91 -11.00
N ALA A 783 21.24 38.24 -10.57
CA ALA A 783 19.87 38.67 -10.83
C ALA A 783 19.40 39.64 -9.74
N GLU A 784 18.88 40.79 -10.15
CA GLU A 784 18.28 41.79 -9.24
C GLU A 784 16.82 41.47 -8.92
N THR A 785 16.10 40.86 -9.86
CA THR A 785 14.68 40.48 -9.76
C THR A 785 14.41 39.23 -10.61
N GLY A 786 13.22 38.64 -10.47
CA GLY A 786 12.75 37.53 -11.30
C GLY A 786 12.61 36.20 -10.55
N THR A 787 12.34 35.14 -11.29
CA THR A 787 12.10 33.78 -10.77
C THR A 787 13.01 32.79 -11.48
N ILE A 788 13.72 31.97 -10.71
CA ILE A 788 14.39 30.78 -11.22
C ILE A 788 13.34 29.67 -11.20
N LYS A 789 12.96 29.19 -12.38
CA LYS A 789 11.98 28.12 -12.51
C LYS A 789 12.50 26.80 -11.95
N ALA A 790 11.58 25.97 -11.46
CA ALA A 790 11.88 24.59 -11.11
C ALA A 790 12.66 23.89 -12.23
N GLY A 791 13.58 23.02 -11.85
CA GLY A 791 14.38 22.24 -12.77
C GLY A 791 15.61 22.95 -13.37
N LYS A 792 15.96 24.14 -12.86
CA LYS A 792 17.13 24.94 -13.28
C LYS A 792 18.24 24.93 -12.22
N ALA A 793 19.48 25.11 -12.68
CA ALA A 793 20.63 25.35 -11.80
C ALA A 793 21.01 26.84 -11.73
N TYR A 794 21.55 27.26 -10.58
CA TYR A 794 21.98 28.62 -10.25
C TYR A 794 23.22 28.60 -9.33
N LEU A 795 23.78 29.77 -9.00
CA LEU A 795 24.84 29.90 -7.99
C LEU A 795 24.39 30.80 -6.83
N GLU A 796 24.79 30.41 -5.62
CA GLU A 796 24.77 31.27 -4.43
C GLU A 796 26.20 31.52 -3.98
N VAL A 797 26.58 32.79 -3.93
CA VAL A 797 27.96 33.19 -3.71
C VAL A 797 28.09 33.77 -2.28
N PRO A 798 29.17 33.49 -1.54
CA PRO A 798 29.34 33.98 -0.15
C PRO A 798 29.23 35.51 -0.02
N GLU A 799 28.70 35.96 1.12
CA GLU A 799 28.58 37.38 1.47
C GLU A 799 29.92 38.13 1.33
N GLY A 800 29.89 39.29 0.67
CA GLY A 800 31.07 40.13 0.42
C GLY A 800 31.73 39.94 -0.96
N THR A 801 31.17 39.08 -1.82
CA THR A 801 31.65 38.94 -3.20
C THR A 801 31.06 40.03 -4.11
N GLU A 802 31.92 40.83 -4.76
CA GLU A 802 31.52 41.95 -5.64
C GLU A 802 31.47 41.59 -7.14
N ALA A 803 31.68 40.32 -7.49
CA ALA A 803 31.69 39.89 -8.89
C ALA A 803 30.30 40.06 -9.53
N LYS A 804 30.21 40.76 -10.67
CA LYS A 804 28.94 40.92 -11.39
C LYS A 804 28.52 39.68 -12.17
N ALA A 805 29.49 38.84 -12.53
CA ALA A 805 29.28 37.60 -13.27
C ALA A 805 30.40 36.59 -13.00
N PHE A 806 30.09 35.31 -13.18
CA PHE A 806 31.04 34.20 -13.22
C PHE A 806 31.01 33.57 -14.60
N PHE A 807 32.09 33.72 -15.35
CA PHE A 807 32.19 33.23 -16.72
C PHE A 807 32.77 31.83 -16.77
N PHE A 808 32.49 31.07 -17.83
CA PHE A 808 33.12 29.75 -18.00
C PHE A 808 34.61 29.91 -18.32
N GLY A 809 35.47 29.22 -17.56
CA GLY A 809 36.94 29.39 -17.62
C GLY A 809 37.57 29.20 -19.01
N PRO A 810 38.85 29.62 -19.19
CA PRO A 810 39.56 29.60 -20.47
C PRO A 810 39.81 28.18 -21.05
N ASP A 811 39.61 27.13 -20.25
CA ASP A 811 39.73 25.73 -20.66
C ASP A 811 38.45 25.15 -21.27
N ASP A 812 37.52 26.00 -21.76
CA ASP A 812 36.56 25.54 -22.77
C ASP A 812 37.36 24.93 -23.94
N PRO A 813 37.25 23.63 -24.27
CA PRO A 813 38.04 23.00 -25.34
C PRO A 813 37.81 23.60 -26.73
N THR A 814 36.94 24.61 -26.85
CA THR A 814 36.56 25.28 -28.09
C THR A 814 36.71 26.81 -28.07
N GLY A 815 37.43 27.41 -27.11
CA GLY A 815 37.66 28.86 -27.02
C GLY A 815 38.53 29.49 -28.13
N LEU A 816 38.40 29.04 -29.39
CA LEU A 816 39.12 29.55 -30.56
C LEU A 816 38.18 29.85 -31.75
N GLU A 817 36.96 30.33 -31.50
CA GLU A 817 36.09 30.91 -32.52
C GLU A 817 35.91 32.42 -32.33
N ALA A 818 37.03 33.15 -32.33
CA ALA A 818 37.08 34.57 -32.66
C ALA A 818 38.54 34.98 -32.88
N ILE A 819 39.19 34.49 -33.94
CA ILE A 819 40.31 35.24 -34.52
C ILE A 819 39.74 35.97 -35.72
N ASP A 820 39.59 37.26 -35.53
CA ASP A 820 39.32 38.26 -36.55
C ASP A 820 40.21 37.98 -37.77
N ASN A 821 39.62 38.06 -38.96
CA ASN A 821 40.30 37.84 -40.24
C ASN A 821 41.27 39.00 -40.53
N GLU A 822 42.35 39.10 -39.76
CA GLU A 822 43.45 39.99 -40.12
C GLU A 822 44.27 39.34 -41.23
N GLN A 823 44.20 39.97 -42.40
CA GLN A 823 45.01 39.67 -43.57
C GLN A 823 46.50 39.53 -43.21
N LEU A 824 47.05 38.33 -43.44
CA LEU A 824 48.48 38.07 -43.38
C LEU A 824 49.21 38.92 -44.43
N THR A 825 49.90 39.98 -44.00
CA THR A 825 50.81 40.76 -44.84
C THR A 825 52.23 40.17 -44.86
N ILE A 826 52.96 40.47 -45.93
CA ILE A 826 54.03 39.70 -46.57
C ILE A 826 55.41 39.71 -45.85
N ASP A 827 55.54 40.24 -44.64
CA ASP A 827 56.88 40.53 -44.06
C ASP A 827 57.43 39.53 -43.02
N ASN A 828 56.79 38.36 -42.86
CA ASN A 828 57.23 37.38 -41.86
C ASN A 828 58.46 36.59 -42.33
N LYS A 829 59.51 36.55 -41.49
CA LYS A 829 60.70 35.71 -41.69
C LYS A 829 60.30 34.23 -41.52
N ILE A 830 60.31 33.48 -42.61
CA ILE A 830 59.99 32.04 -42.63
C ILE A 830 61.29 31.25 -42.45
N TYR A 831 61.26 30.18 -41.68
CA TYR A 831 62.39 29.26 -41.50
C TYR A 831 61.97 27.81 -41.72
N ASN A 832 62.91 26.94 -42.10
CA ASN A 832 62.70 25.49 -42.04
C ASN A 832 63.01 24.94 -40.63
N LEU A 833 62.75 23.65 -40.40
CA LEU A 833 63.05 22.96 -39.13
C LEU A 833 64.55 22.97 -38.76
N ALA A 834 65.44 23.21 -39.72
CA ALA A 834 66.88 23.36 -39.49
C ALA A 834 67.31 24.81 -39.19
N GLY A 835 66.35 25.75 -39.03
CA GLY A 835 66.62 27.14 -38.71
C GLY A 835 67.13 27.98 -39.89
N GLN A 836 67.06 27.48 -41.12
CA GLN A 836 67.46 28.21 -42.33
C GLN A 836 66.30 29.08 -42.81
N ARG A 837 66.59 30.34 -43.18
CA ARG A 837 65.57 31.28 -43.68
C ARG A 837 65.08 30.85 -45.06
N LEU A 838 63.76 30.82 -45.24
CA LEU A 838 63.06 30.52 -46.48
C LEU A 838 62.49 31.81 -47.09
N GLY A 839 62.55 31.92 -48.42
CA GLY A 839 61.95 33.03 -49.17
C GLY A 839 60.44 32.90 -49.41
N LYS A 840 59.88 31.71 -49.18
CA LYS A 840 58.44 31.39 -49.24
C LYS A 840 58.16 30.12 -48.45
N MET A 841 56.92 29.90 -48.05
CA MET A 841 56.53 28.66 -47.40
C MET A 841 56.69 27.48 -48.35
N GLN A 842 57.18 26.35 -47.84
CA GLN A 842 57.35 25.09 -48.56
C GLN A 842 56.35 24.05 -48.08
N LYS A 843 56.00 23.08 -48.93
CA LYS A 843 55.14 21.95 -48.55
C LYS A 843 55.76 21.20 -47.36
N GLY A 844 55.00 21.01 -46.29
CA GLY A 844 55.46 20.49 -45.00
C GLY A 844 55.53 21.56 -43.89
N ILE A 845 56.30 21.29 -42.83
CA ILE A 845 56.40 22.16 -41.65
C ILE A 845 57.34 23.33 -41.91
N ASN A 846 56.83 24.55 -41.74
CA ASN A 846 57.56 25.81 -41.75
C ASN A 846 57.53 26.42 -40.34
N ILE A 847 58.49 27.29 -40.01
CA ILE A 847 58.47 28.10 -38.79
C ILE A 847 58.24 29.55 -39.20
N VAL A 848 57.13 30.14 -38.76
CA VAL A 848 56.76 31.54 -39.04
C VAL A 848 56.55 32.23 -37.70
N ASN A 849 57.31 33.29 -37.41
CA ASN A 849 57.28 34.02 -36.14
C ASN A 849 57.39 33.10 -34.90
N GLY A 850 58.25 32.08 -34.97
CA GLY A 850 58.49 31.14 -33.87
C GLY A 850 57.44 30.03 -33.73
N LYS A 851 56.39 30.00 -34.57
CA LYS A 851 55.34 28.97 -34.56
C LYS A 851 55.48 28.00 -35.74
N LYS A 852 55.23 26.71 -35.50
CA LYS A 852 55.20 25.68 -36.56
C LYS A 852 53.90 25.82 -37.36
N VAL A 853 54.02 25.96 -38.68
CA VAL A 853 52.92 26.08 -39.63
C VAL A 853 53.07 24.96 -40.67
N PHE A 854 52.06 24.09 -40.79
CA PHE A 854 52.06 23.03 -41.79
C PHE A 854 51.37 23.50 -43.07
N VAL A 855 52.09 23.47 -44.18
CA VAL A 855 51.55 23.78 -45.51
C VAL A 855 51.32 22.47 -46.26
N LYS A 856 50.06 22.19 -46.59
CA LYS A 856 49.64 20.95 -47.25
C LYS A 856 50.22 20.75 -48.64
#